data_AF-A0A8S1E3N2-F1
#
_entry.id   AF-A0A8S1E3N2-F1
#
_cell.length_a   1.000
_cell.length_b   1.000
_cell.length_c   1.000
_cell.angle_alpha   90.00
_cell.angle_beta   90.00
_cell.angle_gamma   90.00
#
_symmetry.space_group_name_H-M   'P 1'
#
loop_
_entity.id
_entity.type
_entity.pdbx_description
1 polymer ?
#
loop_
_entity_poly.entity_id
_entity_poly.type
_entity_poly.pdbx_seq_one_letter_code
_entity_poly.pdbx_strand_id
1 'polypeptide(L)'
;MELVLNRIDYSLVGPTSRHTMKILPNPDGKGLQRIAIGGHDGVVQIFNIKKSTLVHSFKSLPGAKINRLELGGMKDHLQDKVFIAANNEVRGYNKKGKLFLAFETTLTEPIQHMTISGSDLMVASFHSFQHYFDCVEKLNATFADKITDIINMPSPNNEGVRTVIACEDRTLRLVSEKRQAVVVEIGSRPSCLQLADEEDLHVLFGAQDGSIGLVSFGFNAQVRWVLEGGGSGCVNCMVHFDMSGDGQRELIVGRDDGLIEVFVYDPMQELPVKRASYACTESIMSVQAGFVSSPEHPEIIAVTYTGWFFGLTTESKESINLRQGDGPTNMSSEMQERLQQLRLEIDEIEQKVVREREKYKQTTQTRPDALSIVPKIEINEKFTLIPNEAVYLLSIEVQTPIDNVLIQSETPLRILDVERNSAVVSHSACDPEMGNHLLVTYRCQVNTTRLEVKVQTTEGQAGQLRAYVTVSMQPKCCRLIKFTVRPLSLHQRSHDLALDRPYNSLRLTGAFSLAEVHSWIGMCVPEVPDKVPLTSEGVLSYKNSFLDTVLHCVYAKGKAEFKSDNMSTIAVLKDVLTKEATAKSVDLDISCEIHPESTAWMLGLVHPLLAKQRQLGAENALLAPLHELQQQGVTLPANYQSILDSETEIVENMKSQPAQLERLKSIICDLLVDIGKFRGGNARGRLAQLRDLLEQYTHPDTLIDFFLMA
;
A
#
# COMPACT_ATOMS: atom_id res chain seq x y z
N MET A 1 -22.09 2.46 -23.04
CA MET A 1 -21.06 1.93 -23.95
C MET A 1 -19.77 1.76 -23.16
N GLU A 2 -19.16 0.58 -23.21
CA GLU A 2 -17.85 0.33 -22.59
C GLU A 2 -16.81 1.27 -23.19
N LEU A 3 -15.98 1.88 -22.33
CA LEU A 3 -14.91 2.77 -22.76
C LEU A 3 -13.72 1.88 -23.20
N VAL A 4 -13.45 1.84 -24.50
CA VAL A 4 -12.32 1.06 -25.04
C VAL A 4 -11.08 1.95 -25.05
N LEU A 5 -10.04 1.50 -24.34
CA LEU A 5 -8.77 2.19 -24.21
C LEU A 5 -7.65 1.40 -24.89
N ASN A 6 -6.92 2.04 -25.79
CA ASN A 6 -5.81 1.44 -26.53
C ASN A 6 -4.47 1.99 -26.04
N ARG A 7 -3.56 1.08 -25.69
CA ARG A 7 -2.22 1.45 -25.20
C ARG A 7 -1.31 1.92 -26.34
N ILE A 8 -0.63 3.04 -26.11
CA ILE A 8 0.44 3.59 -26.93
C ILE A 8 1.64 3.84 -26.02
N ASP A 9 2.76 3.17 -26.29
CA ASP A 9 4.01 3.41 -25.58
C ASP A 9 4.78 4.57 -26.22
N TYR A 10 5.27 5.51 -25.41
CA TYR A 10 6.00 6.67 -25.93
C TYR A 10 7.49 6.59 -25.62
N SER A 11 7.88 6.41 -24.36
CA SER A 11 9.30 6.35 -23.98
C SER A 11 9.52 5.87 -22.55
N LEU A 12 10.79 5.68 -22.21
CA LEU A 12 11.27 5.39 -20.85
C LEU A 12 11.95 6.65 -20.29
N VAL A 13 11.38 7.24 -19.24
CA VAL A 13 11.87 8.50 -18.63
C VAL A 13 12.74 8.29 -17.39
N GLY A 14 12.91 7.04 -16.96
CA GLY A 14 13.61 6.65 -15.74
C GLY A 14 12.70 6.64 -14.50
N PRO A 15 13.17 6.10 -13.36
CA PRO A 15 12.31 5.84 -12.21
C PRO A 15 11.65 7.10 -11.66
N THR A 16 10.37 6.98 -11.27
CA THR A 16 9.55 8.10 -10.83
C THR A 16 8.94 7.89 -9.46
N SER A 17 8.72 8.99 -8.73
CA SER A 17 7.99 9.01 -7.47
C SER A 17 6.51 9.32 -7.71
N ARG A 18 5.67 9.22 -6.68
CA ARG A 18 4.23 9.46 -6.82
C ARG A 18 3.98 10.91 -7.21
N HIS A 19 3.01 11.14 -8.08
CA HIS A 19 2.62 12.49 -8.52
C HIS A 19 3.79 13.34 -9.03
N THR A 20 4.72 12.75 -9.79
CA THR A 20 5.82 13.51 -10.44
C THR A 20 5.58 13.79 -11.93
N MET A 21 4.33 13.66 -12.41
CA MET A 21 3.93 13.99 -13.78
C MET A 21 2.69 14.89 -13.78
N LYS A 22 2.74 15.96 -14.58
CA LYS A 22 1.58 16.85 -14.82
C LYS A 22 1.49 17.25 -16.30
N ILE A 23 0.26 17.47 -16.76
CA ILE A 23 -0.03 17.99 -18.09
C ILE A 23 -0.17 19.51 -18.00
N LEU A 24 0.65 20.24 -18.75
CA LEU A 24 0.58 21.70 -18.84
C LEU A 24 -0.68 22.11 -19.64
N PRO A 25 -1.53 23.00 -19.09
CA PRO A 25 -2.73 23.42 -19.76
C PRO A 25 -2.40 24.24 -21.01
N ASN A 26 -3.21 24.10 -22.05
CA ASN A 26 -3.03 24.82 -23.31
C ASN A 26 -3.91 26.08 -23.30
N PRO A 27 -3.33 27.31 -23.36
CA PRO A 27 -4.10 28.55 -23.26
C PRO A 27 -5.12 28.75 -24.39
N ASP A 28 -4.89 28.18 -25.57
CA ASP A 28 -5.76 28.35 -26.73
C ASP A 28 -6.87 27.28 -26.81
N GLY A 29 -6.89 26.30 -25.90
CA GLY A 29 -7.83 25.17 -25.89
C GLY A 29 -7.76 24.24 -27.11
N LYS A 30 -6.93 24.59 -28.11
CA LYS A 30 -6.77 23.87 -29.37
C LYS A 30 -5.31 23.47 -29.55
N GLY A 31 -5.06 22.17 -29.61
CA GLY A 31 -3.74 21.60 -29.87
C GLY A 31 -3.19 20.75 -28.72
N LEU A 32 -2.12 20.01 -29.05
CA LEU A 32 -1.51 19.03 -28.17
C LEU A 32 -0.92 19.67 -26.92
N GLN A 33 -1.26 19.10 -25.77
CA GLN A 33 -0.75 19.53 -24.48
C GLN A 33 0.71 19.09 -24.27
N ARG A 34 1.39 19.80 -23.38
CA ARG A 34 2.79 19.49 -23.03
C ARG A 34 2.82 18.75 -21.71
N ILE A 35 3.85 17.95 -21.50
CA ILE A 35 3.98 17.15 -20.29
C ILE A 35 5.24 17.56 -19.56
N ALA A 36 5.14 17.67 -18.23
CA ALA A 36 6.26 17.84 -17.33
C ALA A 36 6.41 16.58 -16.46
N ILE A 37 7.62 15.99 -16.44
CA ILE A 37 7.96 14.82 -15.60
C ILE A 37 9.24 15.10 -14.81
N GLY A 38 9.26 14.65 -13.55
CA GLY A 38 10.45 14.58 -12.70
C GLY A 38 10.83 13.15 -12.33
N GLY A 39 12.12 12.81 -12.46
CA GLY A 39 12.68 11.50 -12.13
C GLY A 39 13.51 11.45 -10.84
N HIS A 40 13.92 10.25 -10.44
CA HIS A 40 14.79 10.01 -9.29
C HIS A 40 16.24 10.51 -9.49
N ASP A 41 16.66 10.70 -10.73
CA ASP A 41 17.93 11.31 -11.11
C ASP A 41 17.96 12.83 -10.94
N GLY A 42 16.84 13.43 -10.50
CA GLY A 42 16.67 14.86 -10.33
C GLY A 42 16.48 15.64 -11.62
N VAL A 43 16.25 14.94 -12.74
CA VAL A 43 16.03 15.58 -14.03
C VAL A 43 14.55 15.90 -14.22
N VAL A 44 14.26 17.16 -14.54
CA VAL A 44 12.95 17.62 -15.00
C VAL A 44 12.96 17.70 -16.51
N GLN A 45 11.94 17.11 -17.13
CA GLN A 45 11.76 17.11 -18.57
C GLN A 45 10.41 17.74 -18.91
N ILE A 46 10.40 18.68 -19.85
CA ILE A 46 9.18 19.22 -20.45
C ILE A 46 9.22 18.90 -21.93
N PHE A 47 8.22 18.19 -22.43
CA PHE A 47 8.18 17.72 -23.82
C PHE A 47 6.77 17.69 -24.39
N ASN A 48 6.69 17.60 -25.71
CA ASN A 48 5.46 17.32 -26.45
C ASN A 48 5.62 16.02 -27.21
N ILE A 49 4.50 15.39 -27.52
CA ILE A 49 4.49 14.22 -28.39
C ILE A 49 4.20 14.66 -29.82
N LYS A 50 5.06 14.28 -30.76
CA LYS A 50 4.81 14.45 -32.19
C LYS A 50 5.14 13.13 -32.88
N LYS A 51 4.21 12.55 -33.64
CA LYS A 51 4.39 11.25 -34.33
C LYS A 51 4.93 10.15 -33.39
N SER A 52 4.35 10.05 -32.19
CA SER A 52 4.73 9.09 -31.15
C SER A 52 6.18 9.18 -30.67
N THR A 53 6.88 10.30 -30.90
CA THR A 53 8.19 10.58 -30.29
C THR A 53 8.15 11.81 -29.40
N LEU A 54 9.02 11.77 -28.39
CA LEU A 54 9.23 12.87 -27.47
C LEU A 54 10.04 13.98 -28.15
N VAL A 55 9.46 15.17 -28.23
CA VAL A 55 10.18 16.39 -28.61
C VAL A 55 10.37 17.24 -27.36
N HIS A 56 11.57 17.17 -26.79
CA HIS A 56 11.92 17.91 -25.58
C HIS A 56 11.94 19.41 -25.85
N SER A 57 11.14 20.15 -25.07
CA SER A 57 11.22 21.60 -24.97
C SER A 57 12.28 22.02 -23.95
N PHE A 58 12.44 21.25 -22.88
CA PHE A 58 13.42 21.48 -21.82
C PHE A 58 13.82 20.17 -21.15
N LYS A 59 15.07 20.08 -20.72
CA LYS A 59 15.61 19.01 -19.87
C LYS A 59 16.64 19.64 -18.92
N SER A 60 16.44 19.50 -17.61
CA SER A 60 17.37 20.03 -16.62
C SER A 60 18.62 19.14 -16.49
N LEU A 61 19.62 19.65 -15.76
CA LEU A 61 20.74 18.82 -15.31
C LEU A 61 20.29 17.86 -14.19
N PRO A 62 20.98 16.71 -14.02
CA PRO A 62 20.75 15.80 -12.90
C PRO A 62 20.94 16.48 -11.55
N GLY A 63 20.22 15.98 -10.54
CA GLY A 63 20.18 16.56 -9.20
C GLY A 63 19.72 15.57 -8.15
N ALA A 64 19.15 16.09 -7.06
CA ALA A 64 18.51 15.26 -6.05
C ALA A 64 17.19 14.68 -6.55
N LYS A 65 16.81 13.52 -6.02
CA LYS A 65 15.53 12.84 -6.31
C LYS A 65 14.35 13.81 -6.17
N ILE A 66 13.51 13.86 -7.20
CA ILE A 66 12.27 14.64 -7.18
C ILE A 66 11.18 13.80 -6.51
N ASN A 67 10.64 14.30 -5.39
CA ASN A 67 9.61 13.60 -4.63
C ASN A 67 8.19 14.00 -5.06
N ARG A 68 8.00 15.25 -5.50
CA ARG A 68 6.69 15.78 -5.94
C ARG A 68 6.85 16.79 -7.07
N LEU A 69 5.90 16.82 -8.00
CA LEU A 69 5.77 17.83 -9.05
C LEU A 69 4.33 18.36 -9.06
N GLU A 70 4.17 19.68 -8.95
CA GLU A 70 2.88 20.33 -9.04
C GLU A 70 2.90 21.51 -10.01
N LEU A 71 1.74 21.82 -10.57
CA LEU A 71 1.54 23.04 -11.35
C LEU A 71 1.06 24.15 -10.44
N GLY A 72 1.51 25.37 -10.72
CA GLY A 72 1.08 26.57 -10.03
C GLY A 72 0.88 27.73 -10.99
N GLY A 73 0.15 28.74 -10.53
CA GLY A 73 -0.18 29.95 -11.27
C GLY A 73 -0.74 30.99 -10.32
N MET A 74 -0.85 32.24 -10.76
CA MET A 74 -1.60 33.24 -9.97
C MET A 74 -3.07 32.80 -9.85
N LYS A 75 -3.75 33.23 -8.77
CA LYS A 75 -5.19 32.98 -8.60
C LYS A 75 -5.93 33.48 -9.86
N ASP A 76 -6.86 32.69 -10.36
CA ASP A 76 -7.66 32.93 -11.58
C ASP A 76 -6.89 32.92 -12.92
N HIS A 77 -5.60 32.57 -12.91
CA HIS A 77 -4.81 32.35 -14.12
C HIS A 77 -4.52 30.86 -14.35
N LEU A 78 -4.29 30.50 -15.61
CA LEU A 78 -3.81 29.16 -16.00
C LEU A 78 -2.54 28.79 -15.22
N GLN A 79 -2.57 27.62 -14.59
CA GLN A 79 -1.44 27.07 -13.86
C GLN A 79 -0.39 26.54 -14.84
N ASP A 80 0.50 27.42 -15.32
CA ASP A 80 1.51 27.11 -16.35
C ASP A 80 2.96 27.08 -15.83
N LYS A 81 3.16 27.22 -14.51
CA LYS A 81 4.45 27.13 -13.84
C LYS A 81 4.60 25.76 -13.21
N VAL A 82 5.74 25.13 -13.42
CA VAL A 82 6.08 23.82 -12.87
C VAL A 82 6.89 24.01 -11.61
N PHE A 83 6.45 23.45 -10.50
CA PHE A 83 7.20 23.43 -9.25
C PHE A 83 7.57 22.00 -8.90
N ILE A 84 8.81 21.82 -8.47
CA ILE A 84 9.32 20.54 -7.99
C ILE A 84 9.79 20.66 -6.54
N ALA A 85 9.62 19.58 -5.79
CA ALA A 85 10.19 19.41 -4.47
C ALA A 85 11.31 18.36 -4.54
N ALA A 86 12.52 18.74 -4.14
CA ALA A 86 13.68 17.85 -4.06
C ALA A 86 14.50 18.21 -2.82
N ASN A 87 14.83 17.21 -1.99
CA ASN A 87 15.34 17.44 -0.63
C ASN A 87 14.45 18.44 0.14
N ASN A 88 15.01 19.52 0.66
CA ASN A 88 14.31 20.53 1.45
C ASN A 88 14.07 21.81 0.63
N GLU A 89 14.28 21.74 -0.69
CA GLU A 89 14.19 22.87 -1.62
C GLU A 89 12.98 22.71 -2.56
N VAL A 90 12.30 23.83 -2.82
CA VAL A 90 11.28 23.97 -3.86
C VAL A 90 11.84 24.79 -5.02
N ARG A 91 11.85 24.21 -6.22
CA ARG A 91 12.30 24.89 -7.45
C ARG A 91 11.14 25.13 -8.40
N GLY A 92 11.02 26.36 -8.90
CA GLY A 92 9.99 26.77 -9.86
C GLY A 92 10.56 27.04 -11.25
N TYR A 93 10.03 26.36 -12.25
CA TYR A 93 10.34 26.50 -13.67
C TYR A 93 9.14 27.05 -14.42
N ASN A 94 9.36 27.97 -15.36
CA ASN A 94 8.28 28.39 -16.26
C ASN A 94 8.02 27.32 -17.34
N LYS A 95 6.95 27.48 -18.13
CA LYS A 95 6.62 26.61 -19.28
C LYS A 95 7.71 26.43 -20.35
N LYS A 96 8.77 27.25 -20.33
CA LYS A 96 9.94 27.15 -21.23
C LYS A 96 11.14 26.49 -20.54
N GLY A 97 11.03 26.10 -19.27
CA GLY A 97 12.11 25.49 -18.50
C GLY A 97 13.10 26.47 -17.85
N LYS A 98 12.82 27.78 -17.86
CA LYS A 98 13.68 28.74 -17.14
C LYS A 98 13.32 28.69 -15.64
N LEU A 99 14.32 28.43 -14.82
CA LEU A 99 14.24 28.54 -13.36
C LEU A 99 13.96 30.00 -12.97
N PHE A 100 12.92 30.23 -12.17
CA PHE A 100 12.57 31.56 -11.64
C PHE A 100 12.44 31.60 -10.12
N LEU A 101 12.33 30.44 -9.45
CA LEU A 101 12.28 30.31 -8.00
C LEU A 101 13.17 29.15 -7.57
N ALA A 102 13.95 29.37 -6.52
CA ALA A 102 14.68 28.35 -5.78
C ALA A 102 14.55 28.74 -4.30
N PHE A 103 13.76 27.99 -3.54
CA PHE A 103 13.40 28.31 -2.17
C PHE A 103 13.76 27.15 -1.24
N GLU A 104 14.67 27.39 -0.30
CA GLU A 104 15.02 26.43 0.74
C GLU A 104 14.08 26.59 1.92
N THR A 105 13.41 25.51 2.31
CA THR A 105 12.48 25.52 3.45
C THR A 105 13.22 25.34 4.78
N THR A 106 12.54 25.62 5.90
CA THR A 106 13.09 25.39 7.25
C THR A 106 13.00 23.92 7.71
N LEU A 107 12.47 23.03 6.87
CA LEU A 107 12.34 21.61 7.17
C LEU A 107 13.71 20.95 7.31
N THR A 108 13.85 20.04 8.28
CA THR A 108 15.05 19.21 8.46
C THR A 108 15.05 17.97 7.59
N GLU A 109 13.86 17.49 7.24
CA GLU A 109 13.62 16.29 6.44
C GLU A 109 13.22 16.65 5.01
N PRO A 110 13.47 15.76 4.03
CA PRO A 110 13.08 16.00 2.65
C PRO A 110 11.56 16.15 2.51
N ILE A 111 11.15 17.14 1.72
CA ILE A 111 9.77 17.39 1.33
C ILE A 111 9.24 16.16 0.59
N GLN A 112 8.15 15.58 1.09
CA GLN A 112 7.46 14.44 0.48
C GLN A 112 6.23 14.89 -0.31
N HIS A 113 5.51 15.90 0.21
CA HIS A 113 4.27 16.38 -0.41
C HIS A 113 4.30 17.90 -0.53
N MET A 114 3.68 18.40 -1.58
CA MET A 114 3.61 19.83 -1.90
C MET A 114 2.30 20.12 -2.60
N THR A 115 1.68 21.26 -2.30
CA THR A 115 0.56 21.81 -3.04
C THR A 115 0.67 23.33 -3.10
N ILE A 116 0.21 23.93 -4.19
CA ILE A 116 0.42 25.35 -4.51
C ILE A 116 -0.90 25.97 -4.89
N SER A 117 -1.21 27.12 -4.32
CA SER A 117 -2.42 27.89 -4.64
C SER A 117 -2.10 29.38 -4.70
N GLY A 118 -1.87 29.91 -5.90
CA GLY A 118 -1.44 31.30 -6.04
C GLY A 118 -0.02 31.50 -5.47
N SER A 119 0.07 32.38 -4.48
CA SER A 119 1.29 32.65 -3.69
C SER A 119 1.44 31.76 -2.46
N ASP A 120 0.41 30.97 -2.13
CA ASP A 120 0.41 30.04 -1.02
C ASP A 120 1.14 28.74 -1.42
N LEU A 121 2.20 28.42 -0.70
CA LEU A 121 2.98 27.19 -0.83
C LEU A 121 2.83 26.37 0.44
N MET A 122 2.27 25.16 0.29
CA MET A 122 2.12 24.22 1.39
C MET A 122 3.05 23.03 1.13
N VAL A 123 3.88 22.71 2.11
CA VAL A 123 4.86 21.62 2.04
C VAL A 123 4.73 20.73 3.26
N ALA A 124 4.93 19.43 3.06
CA ALA A 124 4.98 18.47 4.15
C ALA A 124 6.19 17.53 4.01
N SER A 125 6.88 17.31 5.12
CA SER A 125 7.81 16.19 5.29
C SER A 125 7.04 14.97 5.85
N PHE A 126 7.74 14.02 6.50
CA PHE A 126 7.07 12.88 7.12
C PHE A 126 6.17 13.28 8.29
N HIS A 127 6.58 14.25 9.11
CA HIS A 127 5.84 14.60 10.34
C HIS A 127 5.56 16.09 10.50
N SER A 128 6.10 16.92 9.62
CA SER A 128 5.99 18.38 9.73
C SER A 128 5.27 18.91 8.51
N PHE A 129 4.31 19.80 8.76
CA PHE A 129 3.59 20.56 7.75
C PHE A 129 3.91 22.04 7.91
N GLN A 130 4.20 22.71 6.80
CA GLN A 130 4.45 24.15 6.78
C GLN A 130 3.70 24.81 5.65
N HIS A 131 3.18 26.00 5.93
CA HIS A 131 2.56 26.88 4.95
C HIS A 131 3.36 28.18 4.87
N TYR A 132 3.72 28.52 3.65
CA TYR A 132 4.43 29.73 3.28
C TYR A 132 3.55 30.60 2.39
N PHE A 133 3.54 31.90 2.63
CA PHE A 133 2.97 32.89 1.73
C PHE A 133 4.10 33.77 1.21
N ASP A 134 4.32 33.79 -0.10
CA ASP A 134 5.46 34.49 -0.74
C ASP A 134 6.81 34.16 -0.06
N CYS A 135 7.06 32.87 0.20
CA CYS A 135 8.27 32.35 0.86
C CYS A 135 8.46 32.79 2.32
N VAL A 136 7.42 33.35 2.96
CA VAL A 136 7.42 33.68 4.39
C VAL A 136 6.53 32.68 5.14
N GLU A 137 7.08 32.03 6.15
CA GLU A 137 6.37 31.05 6.98
C GLU A 137 5.17 31.69 7.69
N LYS A 138 4.00 31.06 7.59
CA LYS A 138 2.74 31.50 8.22
C LYS A 138 2.25 30.52 9.27
N LEU A 139 2.33 29.22 8.96
CA LEU A 139 1.85 28.17 9.83
C LEU A 139 2.81 26.98 9.79
N ASN A 140 3.00 26.37 10.96
CA ASN A 140 3.79 25.18 11.16
C ASN A 140 3.01 24.23 12.09
N ALA A 141 2.86 22.98 11.69
CA ALA A 141 2.19 21.95 12.47
C ALA A 141 3.03 20.67 12.46
N THR A 142 3.05 19.96 13.60
CA THR A 142 3.74 18.67 13.74
C THR A 142 2.74 17.59 14.11
N PHE A 143 2.89 16.42 13.48
CA PHE A 143 2.04 15.25 13.66
C PHE A 143 2.85 14.11 14.28
N ALA A 144 2.19 13.31 15.12
CA ALA A 144 2.80 12.12 15.71
C ALA A 144 2.97 11.01 14.66
N ASP A 145 1.93 10.80 13.87
CA ASP A 145 1.89 9.86 12.75
C ASP A 145 2.41 10.51 11.45
N LYS A 146 2.80 9.67 10.49
CA LYS A 146 3.34 10.15 9.20
C LYS A 146 2.25 10.78 8.35
N ILE A 147 2.59 11.88 7.69
CA ILE A 147 1.78 12.51 6.65
C ILE A 147 1.96 11.71 5.37
N THR A 148 0.85 11.32 4.74
CA THR A 148 0.84 10.50 3.52
C THR A 148 0.43 11.26 2.27
N ASP A 149 -0.31 12.37 2.42
CA ASP A 149 -0.53 13.35 1.35
C ASP A 149 -1.11 14.66 1.92
N ILE A 150 -1.05 15.73 1.13
CA ILE A 150 -1.71 17.01 1.45
C ILE A 150 -2.45 17.55 0.23
N ILE A 151 -3.59 18.20 0.46
CA ILE A 151 -4.31 18.91 -0.60
C ILE A 151 -4.91 20.21 -0.09
N ASN A 152 -4.81 21.26 -0.89
CA ASN A 152 -5.43 22.54 -0.57
C ASN A 152 -6.87 22.56 -1.08
N MET A 153 -7.81 22.90 -0.21
CA MET A 153 -9.19 23.12 -0.61
C MET A 153 -9.40 24.57 -1.07
N PRO A 154 -10.36 24.79 -1.98
CA PRO A 154 -10.87 26.13 -2.27
C PRO A 154 -11.36 26.79 -0.97
N SER A 155 -11.07 28.08 -0.81
CA SER A 155 -11.51 28.86 0.34
C SER A 155 -12.66 29.76 -0.09
N PRO A 156 -13.93 29.33 0.10
CA PRO A 156 -15.05 30.23 -0.12
C PRO A 156 -14.92 31.43 0.83
N ASN A 157 -15.07 32.64 0.30
CA ASN A 157 -15.08 33.91 1.05
C ASN A 157 -13.75 34.34 1.71
N ASN A 158 -12.60 33.94 1.17
CA ASN A 158 -11.29 34.46 1.62
C ASN A 158 -10.99 34.15 3.11
N GLU A 159 -11.52 33.04 3.64
CA GLU A 159 -11.35 32.63 5.04
C GLU A 159 -9.89 32.26 5.41
N GLY A 160 -8.99 32.22 4.43
CA GLY A 160 -7.60 31.79 4.58
C GLY A 160 -7.39 30.41 3.95
N VAL A 161 -6.16 29.91 4.02
CA VAL A 161 -5.78 28.59 3.47
C VAL A 161 -6.43 27.48 4.31
N ARG A 162 -6.98 26.48 3.61
CA ARG A 162 -7.65 25.31 4.20
C ARG A 162 -7.01 24.06 3.58
N THR A 163 -6.10 23.44 4.31
CA THR A 163 -5.35 22.28 3.80
C THR A 163 -5.80 21.02 4.53
N VAL A 164 -6.19 20.00 3.76
CA VAL A 164 -6.47 18.67 4.28
C VAL A 164 -5.17 17.88 4.27
N ILE A 165 -4.85 17.30 5.42
CA ILE A 165 -3.65 16.50 5.67
C ILE A 165 -4.10 15.08 5.91
N ALA A 166 -3.61 14.15 5.10
CA ALA A 166 -3.81 12.72 5.28
C ALA A 166 -2.71 12.17 6.19
N CYS A 167 -3.10 11.42 7.23
CA CYS A 167 -2.19 10.82 8.19
C CYS A 167 -2.30 9.29 8.21
N GLU A 168 -1.19 8.61 8.48
CA GLU A 168 -1.10 7.14 8.54
C GLU A 168 -1.98 6.50 9.64
N ASP A 169 -2.45 7.30 10.60
CA ASP A 169 -3.40 6.87 11.64
C ASP A 169 -4.85 6.76 11.15
N ARG A 170 -5.11 6.80 9.85
CA ARG A 170 -6.47 6.74 9.26
C ARG A 170 -7.32 7.96 9.58
N THR A 171 -6.68 9.11 9.67
CA THR A 171 -7.36 10.38 9.83
C THR A 171 -7.07 11.33 8.68
N LEU A 172 -8.09 12.10 8.29
CA LEU A 172 -7.95 13.28 7.46
C LEU A 172 -8.16 14.50 8.34
N ARG A 173 -7.16 15.37 8.40
CA ARG A 173 -7.13 16.52 9.30
C ARG A 173 -7.17 17.80 8.49
N LEU A 174 -8.24 18.57 8.64
CA LEU A 174 -8.35 19.90 8.04
C LEU A 174 -7.64 20.91 8.93
N VAL A 175 -6.53 21.46 8.44
CA VAL A 175 -5.78 22.53 9.10
C VAL A 175 -6.09 23.86 8.43
N SER A 176 -6.34 24.89 9.25
CA SER A 176 -6.56 26.27 8.81
C SER A 176 -5.96 27.23 9.83
N GLU A 177 -5.52 28.41 9.39
CA GLU A 177 -4.93 29.44 10.25
C GLU A 177 -5.89 29.93 11.35
N LYS A 178 -7.21 29.87 11.11
CA LYS A 178 -8.23 30.54 11.95
C LYS A 178 -9.15 29.59 12.72
N ARG A 179 -9.08 28.28 12.47
CA ARG A 179 -10.01 27.30 13.06
C ARG A 179 -9.26 26.12 13.66
N GLN A 180 -9.86 25.50 14.69
CA GLN A 180 -9.37 24.24 15.22
C GLN A 180 -9.38 23.17 14.13
N ALA A 181 -8.41 22.25 14.20
CA ALA A 181 -8.29 21.18 13.23
C ALA A 181 -9.53 20.27 13.29
N VAL A 182 -10.23 20.13 12.17
CA VAL A 182 -11.33 19.16 12.06
C VAL A 182 -10.74 17.81 11.65
N VAL A 183 -11.04 16.77 12.41
CA VAL A 183 -10.53 15.42 12.17
C VAL A 183 -11.67 14.54 11.68
N VAL A 184 -11.46 13.85 10.57
CA VAL A 184 -12.37 12.84 10.04
C VAL A 184 -11.64 11.51 10.05
N GLU A 185 -12.24 10.52 10.69
CA GLU A 185 -11.74 9.14 10.72
C GLU A 185 -12.22 8.40 9.48
N ILE A 186 -11.33 7.60 8.89
CA ILE A 186 -11.62 6.76 7.73
C ILE A 186 -11.26 5.30 8.04
N GLY A 187 -11.85 4.35 7.31
CA GLY A 187 -11.67 2.91 7.58
C GLY A 187 -10.25 2.39 7.33
N SER A 188 -9.43 3.12 6.57
CA SER A 188 -8.12 2.66 6.10
C SER A 188 -7.08 3.77 6.03
N ARG A 189 -5.83 3.41 5.78
CA ARG A 189 -4.71 4.35 5.71
C ARG A 189 -4.76 5.15 4.42
N PRO A 190 -4.90 6.48 4.46
CA PRO A 190 -4.95 7.29 3.25
C PRO A 190 -3.58 7.29 2.55
N SER A 191 -3.58 7.19 1.23
CA SER A 191 -2.37 7.10 0.40
C SER A 191 -2.24 8.23 -0.63
N CYS A 192 -3.36 8.81 -1.06
CA CYS A 192 -3.40 10.01 -1.90
C CYS A 192 -4.72 10.77 -1.71
N LEU A 193 -4.70 12.07 -2.01
CA LEU A 193 -5.87 12.95 -1.96
C LEU A 193 -6.08 13.63 -3.32
N GLN A 194 -7.34 13.90 -3.65
CA GLN A 194 -7.73 14.62 -4.86
C GLN A 194 -9.00 15.47 -4.59
N LEU A 195 -9.09 16.67 -5.16
CA LEU A 195 -10.32 17.46 -5.09
C LEU A 195 -11.37 16.80 -5.99
N ALA A 196 -12.59 16.62 -5.48
CA ALA A 196 -13.69 16.07 -6.27
C ALA A 196 -14.17 17.09 -7.31
N ASP A 197 -14.35 18.33 -6.88
CA ASP A 197 -14.71 19.47 -7.71
C ASP A 197 -13.91 20.71 -7.28
N GLU A 198 -13.72 21.65 -8.21
CA GLU A 198 -12.92 22.86 -8.00
C GLU A 198 -13.63 23.91 -7.14
N GLU A 199 -14.95 23.80 -6.96
CA GLU A 199 -15.77 24.76 -6.21
C GLU A 199 -16.28 24.20 -4.87
N ASP A 200 -16.26 22.87 -4.68
CA ASP A 200 -16.86 22.23 -3.52
C ASP A 200 -15.88 21.88 -2.40
N LEU A 201 -16.41 21.79 -1.17
CA LEU A 201 -15.71 21.31 0.03
C LEU A 201 -15.62 19.77 0.04
N HIS A 202 -15.30 19.16 -1.10
CA HIS A 202 -15.32 17.72 -1.34
C HIS A 202 -13.94 17.21 -1.71
N VAL A 203 -13.42 16.29 -0.89
CA VAL A 203 -12.10 15.69 -1.07
C VAL A 203 -12.27 14.20 -1.21
N LEU A 204 -11.71 13.65 -2.29
CA LEU A 204 -11.55 12.23 -2.48
C LEU A 204 -10.26 11.77 -1.83
N PHE A 205 -10.33 10.63 -1.15
CA PHE A 205 -9.17 9.93 -0.65
C PHE A 205 -9.07 8.57 -1.33
N GLY A 206 -7.85 8.20 -1.69
CA GLY A 206 -7.48 6.83 -1.98
C GLY A 206 -6.75 6.26 -0.76
N ALA A 207 -6.93 4.96 -0.50
CA ALA A 207 -6.34 4.29 0.64
C ALA A 207 -5.42 3.12 0.25
N GLN A 208 -4.68 2.64 1.25
CA GLN A 208 -3.68 1.58 1.11
C GLN A 208 -4.28 0.21 0.78
N ASP A 209 -5.50 -0.08 1.24
CA ASP A 209 -6.25 -1.30 0.91
C ASP A 209 -7.00 -1.23 -0.43
N GLY A 210 -6.76 -0.16 -1.19
CA GLY A 210 -7.41 0.08 -2.47
C GLY A 210 -8.79 0.73 -2.37
N SER A 211 -9.29 1.03 -1.16
CA SER A 211 -10.55 1.77 -1.03
C SER A 211 -10.42 3.21 -1.52
N ILE A 212 -11.53 3.73 -2.04
CA ILE A 212 -11.68 5.10 -2.51
C ILE A 212 -12.89 5.68 -1.80
N GLY A 213 -12.80 6.87 -1.24
CA GLY A 213 -13.96 7.48 -0.60
C GLY A 213 -14.01 8.99 -0.78
N LEU A 214 -15.19 9.55 -0.53
CA LEU A 214 -15.44 10.98 -0.58
C LEU A 214 -15.74 11.51 0.81
N VAL A 215 -15.01 12.56 1.21
CA VAL A 215 -15.24 13.30 2.45
C VAL A 215 -15.70 14.70 2.13
N SER A 216 -16.76 15.13 2.80
CA SER A 216 -17.20 16.53 2.76
C SER A 216 -16.66 17.26 3.99
N PHE A 217 -15.96 18.37 3.78
CA PHE A 217 -15.46 19.27 4.83
C PHE A 217 -16.34 20.52 4.98
N GLY A 218 -17.66 20.30 4.90
CA GLY A 218 -18.68 21.34 5.10
C GLY A 218 -18.77 21.82 6.56
N PHE A 219 -19.98 22.16 7.00
CA PHE A 219 -20.21 22.56 8.40
C PHE A 219 -19.91 21.41 9.37
N ASN A 220 -20.32 20.19 8.99
CA ASN A 220 -19.94 18.94 9.64
C ASN A 220 -19.09 18.14 8.67
N ALA A 221 -17.88 17.78 9.09
CA ALA A 221 -17.02 16.96 8.27
C ALA A 221 -17.42 15.49 8.41
N GLN A 222 -17.74 14.84 7.29
CA GLN A 222 -18.21 13.45 7.29
C GLN A 222 -17.85 12.73 5.99
N VAL A 223 -17.66 11.42 6.12
CA VAL A 223 -17.52 10.51 4.98
C VAL A 223 -18.89 10.37 4.31
N ARG A 224 -18.97 10.65 3.00
CA ARG A 224 -20.21 10.52 2.23
C ARG A 224 -20.39 9.10 1.70
N TRP A 225 -19.34 8.54 1.14
CA TRP A 225 -19.33 7.17 0.63
C TRP A 225 -17.90 6.63 0.61
N VAL A 226 -17.80 5.30 0.63
CA VAL A 226 -16.55 4.54 0.47
C VAL A 226 -16.83 3.39 -0.49
N LEU A 227 -16.03 3.32 -1.55
CA LEU A 227 -15.93 2.18 -2.45
C LEU A 227 -14.80 1.29 -1.95
N GLU A 228 -15.12 0.07 -1.54
CA GLU A 228 -14.12 -0.90 -1.09
C GLU A 228 -13.21 -1.36 -2.24
N GLY A 229 -11.94 -1.60 -1.94
CA GLY A 229 -10.93 -1.96 -2.95
C GLY A 229 -11.13 -3.35 -3.58
N GLY A 230 -11.87 -4.24 -2.93
CA GLY A 230 -12.16 -5.59 -3.45
C GLY A 230 -10.90 -6.42 -3.79
N GLY A 231 -9.80 -6.22 -3.07
CA GLY A 231 -8.51 -6.88 -3.32
C GLY A 231 -7.58 -6.16 -4.31
N SER A 232 -7.98 -4.98 -4.79
CA SER A 232 -7.13 -4.12 -5.62
C SER A 232 -5.96 -3.52 -4.82
N GLY A 233 -4.87 -3.18 -5.51
CA GLY A 233 -3.72 -2.53 -4.88
C GLY A 233 -4.01 -1.13 -4.31
N CYS A 234 -3.08 -0.67 -3.47
CA CYS A 234 -3.04 0.68 -2.90
C CYS A 234 -3.27 1.75 -3.96
N VAL A 235 -4.08 2.77 -3.65
CA VAL A 235 -4.34 3.88 -4.59
C VAL A 235 -3.15 4.85 -4.56
N ASN A 236 -2.39 4.93 -5.64
CA ASN A 236 -1.20 5.79 -5.70
C ASN A 236 -1.53 7.20 -6.21
N CYS A 237 -2.49 7.34 -7.12
CA CYS A 237 -2.87 8.62 -7.72
C CYS A 237 -4.30 8.59 -8.29
N MET A 238 -4.92 9.77 -8.35
CA MET A 238 -6.27 9.98 -8.88
C MET A 238 -6.33 11.26 -9.71
N VAL A 239 -7.23 11.31 -10.70
CA VAL A 239 -7.51 12.52 -11.49
C VAL A 239 -8.94 12.49 -12.04
N HIS A 240 -9.55 13.65 -12.19
CA HIS A 240 -10.84 13.82 -12.88
C HIS A 240 -10.62 14.34 -14.28
N PHE A 241 -11.27 13.72 -15.25
CA PHE A 241 -11.26 14.18 -16.63
C PHE A 241 -12.46 13.63 -17.38
N ASP A 242 -13.03 14.41 -18.29
CA ASP A 242 -14.11 13.99 -19.19
C ASP A 242 -13.53 13.24 -20.39
N MET A 243 -13.43 11.92 -20.27
CA MET A 243 -12.95 11.00 -21.30
C MET A 243 -14.02 10.70 -22.35
N SER A 244 -15.30 10.81 -22.01
CA SER A 244 -16.40 10.48 -22.92
C SER A 244 -16.86 11.66 -23.77
N GLY A 245 -16.51 12.88 -23.39
CA GLY A 245 -16.91 14.13 -24.03
C GLY A 245 -18.37 14.50 -23.77
N ASP A 246 -18.99 13.93 -22.74
CA ASP A 246 -20.40 14.18 -22.39
C ASP A 246 -20.60 15.34 -21.40
N GLY A 247 -19.51 15.97 -20.98
CA GLY A 247 -19.49 17.08 -20.03
C GLY A 247 -19.41 16.64 -18.57
N GLN A 248 -19.49 15.34 -18.26
CA GLN A 248 -19.29 14.80 -16.93
C GLN A 248 -17.86 14.25 -16.78
N ARG A 249 -17.17 14.66 -15.70
CA ARG A 249 -15.81 14.18 -15.45
C ARG A 249 -15.84 12.78 -14.85
N GLU A 250 -15.10 11.85 -15.44
CA GLU A 250 -14.84 10.54 -14.85
C GLU A 250 -13.67 10.58 -13.86
N LEU A 251 -13.74 9.74 -12.83
CA LEU A 251 -12.65 9.52 -11.88
C LEU A 251 -11.71 8.44 -12.42
N ILE A 252 -10.46 8.80 -12.68
CA ILE A 252 -9.42 7.90 -13.13
C ILE A 252 -8.48 7.61 -11.97
N VAL A 253 -8.19 6.33 -11.73
CA VAL A 253 -7.46 5.85 -10.56
C VAL A 253 -6.28 5.01 -11.02
N GLY A 254 -5.07 5.39 -10.59
CA GLY A 254 -3.86 4.61 -10.79
C GLY A 254 -3.44 3.91 -9.50
N ARG A 255 -3.33 2.58 -9.56
CA ARG A 255 -3.04 1.72 -8.41
C ARG A 255 -1.61 1.22 -8.39
N ASP A 256 -1.19 0.82 -7.21
CA ASP A 256 0.11 0.23 -6.99
C ASP A 256 0.26 -1.12 -7.65
N ASP A 257 -0.79 -1.93 -7.80
CA ASP A 257 -0.74 -3.25 -8.45
C ASP A 257 -0.70 -3.19 -9.99
N GLY A 258 -0.56 -1.98 -10.56
CA GLY A 258 -0.53 -1.75 -12.00
C GLY A 258 -1.89 -1.54 -12.64
N LEU A 259 -2.98 -1.58 -11.86
CA LEU A 259 -4.31 -1.31 -12.38
C LEU A 259 -4.55 0.18 -12.60
N ILE A 260 -5.16 0.50 -13.75
CA ILE A 260 -5.75 1.79 -14.06
C ILE A 260 -7.25 1.57 -14.23
N GLU A 261 -8.06 2.24 -13.42
CA GLU A 261 -9.51 2.09 -13.42
C GLU A 261 -10.19 3.43 -13.71
N VAL A 262 -11.30 3.40 -14.43
CA VAL A 262 -12.12 4.57 -14.75
C VAL A 262 -13.51 4.37 -14.16
N PHE A 263 -13.93 5.32 -13.33
CA PHE A 263 -15.23 5.31 -12.64
C PHE A 263 -16.10 6.46 -13.12
N VAL A 264 -17.40 6.18 -13.31
CA VAL A 264 -18.42 7.16 -13.68
C VAL A 264 -19.36 7.38 -12.50
N TYR A 265 -19.81 8.62 -12.33
CA TYR A 265 -20.85 8.98 -11.38
C TYR A 265 -22.22 8.81 -12.04
N ASP A 266 -22.91 7.70 -11.74
CA ASP A 266 -24.28 7.47 -12.22
C ASP A 266 -25.28 8.10 -11.24
N PRO A 267 -26.15 9.05 -11.65
CA PRO A 267 -27.15 9.65 -10.76
C PRO A 267 -28.14 8.65 -10.17
N MET A 268 -28.30 7.47 -10.78
CA MET A 268 -29.17 6.40 -10.27
C MET A 268 -28.49 5.54 -9.20
N GLN A 269 -27.17 5.66 -9.02
CA GLN A 269 -26.39 4.89 -8.06
C GLN A 269 -25.76 5.81 -7.01
N GLU A 270 -25.69 5.32 -5.77
CA GLU A 270 -25.04 6.07 -4.69
C GLU A 270 -23.51 6.02 -4.79
N LEU A 271 -22.96 4.98 -5.42
CA LEU A 271 -21.54 4.73 -5.55
C LEU A 271 -21.06 4.90 -7.00
N PRO A 272 -19.82 5.37 -7.23
CA PRO A 272 -19.24 5.40 -8.56
C PRO A 272 -19.12 4.00 -9.18
N VAL A 273 -19.42 3.89 -10.47
CA VAL A 273 -19.45 2.62 -11.19
C VAL A 273 -18.22 2.48 -12.06
N LYS A 274 -17.54 1.33 -11.97
CA LYS A 274 -16.39 1.02 -12.82
C LYS A 274 -16.82 0.84 -14.28
N ARG A 275 -16.22 1.62 -15.18
CA ARG A 275 -16.50 1.60 -16.62
C ARG A 275 -15.40 0.97 -17.47
N ALA A 276 -14.14 1.10 -17.04
CA ALA A 276 -13.00 0.49 -17.71
C ALA A 276 -11.92 0.12 -16.70
N SER A 277 -11.13 -0.89 -17.04
CA SER A 277 -9.95 -1.31 -16.28
C SER A 277 -8.85 -1.74 -17.24
N TYR A 278 -7.62 -1.36 -16.95
CA TYR A 278 -6.42 -1.75 -17.68
C TYR A 278 -5.34 -2.18 -16.68
N ALA A 279 -4.69 -3.31 -16.94
CA ALA A 279 -3.68 -3.86 -16.04
C ALA A 279 -2.27 -3.74 -16.64
N CYS A 280 -1.36 -3.17 -15.86
CA CYS A 280 0.09 -3.13 -16.08
C CYS A 280 0.81 -4.09 -15.15
N THR A 281 2.08 -4.37 -15.46
CA THR A 281 2.95 -5.24 -14.64
C THR A 281 3.72 -4.48 -13.55
N GLU A 282 3.64 -3.15 -13.53
CA GLU A 282 4.42 -2.26 -12.67
C GLU A 282 3.51 -1.28 -11.95
N SER A 283 3.98 -0.74 -10.82
CA SER A 283 3.22 0.23 -10.04
C SER A 283 2.99 1.53 -10.81
N ILE A 284 1.74 1.99 -10.85
CA ILE A 284 1.40 3.28 -11.45
C ILE A 284 1.72 4.38 -10.43
N MET A 285 2.59 5.32 -10.81
CA MET A 285 3.06 6.38 -9.90
C MET A 285 2.33 7.70 -10.13
N SER A 286 1.91 7.97 -11.36
CA SER A 286 1.13 9.16 -11.68
C SER A 286 0.25 8.92 -12.90
N VAL A 287 -0.98 9.41 -12.83
CA VAL A 287 -1.94 9.41 -13.94
C VAL A 287 -2.43 10.83 -14.18
N GLN A 288 -2.59 11.19 -15.44
CA GLN A 288 -3.22 12.41 -15.92
C GLN A 288 -4.07 12.08 -17.14
N ALA A 289 -4.96 12.97 -17.56
CA ALA A 289 -5.73 12.78 -18.78
C ALA A 289 -5.87 14.10 -19.54
N GLY A 290 -5.92 13.99 -20.87
CA GLY A 290 -5.89 15.15 -21.76
C GLY A 290 -5.70 14.79 -23.22
N PHE A 291 -5.25 15.75 -24.01
CA PHE A 291 -5.04 15.64 -25.45
C PHE A 291 -3.55 15.78 -25.76
N VAL A 292 -2.80 14.68 -25.80
CA VAL A 292 -1.33 14.72 -25.94
C VAL A 292 -0.85 14.19 -27.29
N SER A 293 -1.43 13.10 -27.81
CA SER A 293 -1.10 12.50 -29.10
C SER A 293 -2.01 12.99 -30.24
N SER A 294 -3.29 13.14 -29.94
CA SER A 294 -4.34 13.60 -30.86
C SER A 294 -5.13 14.76 -30.24
N PRO A 295 -5.46 15.81 -31.01
CA PRO A 295 -6.30 16.89 -30.49
C PRO A 295 -7.79 16.51 -30.43
N GLU A 296 -8.21 15.41 -31.07
CA GLU A 296 -9.62 14.98 -31.16
C GLU A 296 -9.96 13.82 -30.23
N HIS A 297 -8.94 13.07 -29.79
CA HIS A 297 -9.13 11.88 -28.96
C HIS A 297 -8.44 12.09 -27.62
N PRO A 298 -9.20 12.12 -26.52
CA PRO A 298 -8.61 12.18 -25.19
C PRO A 298 -7.87 10.88 -24.89
N GLU A 299 -6.86 11.00 -24.05
CA GLU A 299 -6.06 9.87 -23.59
C GLU A 299 -5.66 10.02 -22.13
N ILE A 300 -5.63 8.88 -21.45
CA ILE A 300 -5.10 8.76 -20.11
C ILE A 300 -3.60 8.51 -20.23
N ILE A 301 -2.81 9.41 -19.68
CA ILE A 301 -1.36 9.31 -19.64
C ILE A 301 -0.95 8.76 -18.28
N ALA A 302 -0.09 7.75 -18.28
CA ALA A 302 0.42 7.13 -17.08
C ALA A 302 1.95 7.00 -17.11
N VAL A 303 2.55 7.07 -15.92
CA VAL A 303 3.97 6.74 -15.71
C VAL A 303 4.11 5.67 -14.63
N THR A 304 4.88 4.64 -14.92
CA THR A 304 5.17 3.55 -13.97
C THR A 304 6.37 3.86 -13.08
N TYR A 305 6.58 3.04 -12.05
CA TYR A 305 7.71 3.13 -11.14
C TYR A 305 9.07 3.08 -11.86
N THR A 306 9.24 2.21 -12.86
CA THR A 306 10.50 2.12 -13.62
C THR A 306 10.68 3.26 -14.63
N GLY A 307 9.61 4.03 -14.88
CA GLY A 307 9.60 5.17 -15.78
C GLY A 307 8.99 4.90 -17.14
N TRP A 308 8.22 3.82 -17.34
CA TRP A 308 7.49 3.64 -18.59
C TRP A 308 6.42 4.71 -18.69
N PHE A 309 6.54 5.54 -19.72
CA PHE A 309 5.63 6.62 -20.04
C PHE A 309 4.78 6.22 -21.25
N PHE A 310 3.49 6.02 -21.03
CA PHE A 310 2.54 5.50 -22.02
C PHE A 310 1.18 6.20 -21.92
N GLY A 311 0.40 6.09 -22.99
CA GLY A 311 -0.96 6.60 -23.09
C GLY A 311 -1.97 5.48 -23.31
N LEU A 312 -3.19 5.68 -22.82
CA LEU A 312 -4.38 4.87 -23.06
C LEU A 312 -5.40 5.78 -23.77
N THR A 313 -5.45 5.70 -25.09
CA THR A 313 -6.27 6.59 -25.94
C THR A 313 -7.62 5.97 -26.29
N THR A 314 -8.62 6.82 -26.54
CA THR A 314 -9.91 6.40 -27.12
C THR A 314 -9.84 6.21 -28.64
N GLU A 315 -8.74 6.59 -29.28
CA GLU A 315 -8.54 6.39 -30.73
C GLU A 315 -8.55 4.89 -31.07
N SER A 316 -9.17 4.51 -32.19
CA SER A 316 -9.26 3.10 -32.59
C SER A 316 -7.90 2.56 -33.03
N LYS A 317 -7.61 1.27 -32.80
CA LYS A 317 -6.33 0.66 -33.24
C LYS A 317 -6.08 0.86 -34.73
N GLU A 318 -7.12 0.79 -35.56
CA GLU A 318 -7.00 1.00 -37.00
C GLU A 318 -6.60 2.44 -37.36
N SER A 319 -7.17 3.44 -36.67
CA SER A 319 -6.81 4.84 -36.89
C SER A 319 -5.43 5.19 -36.33
N ILE A 320 -5.04 4.62 -35.19
CA ILE A 320 -3.68 4.68 -34.65
C ILE A 320 -2.68 4.11 -35.68
N ASN A 321 -2.97 2.92 -36.20
CA ASN A 321 -2.12 2.26 -37.19
C ASN A 321 -2.04 3.10 -38.48
N LEU A 322 -3.16 3.62 -39.00
CA LEU A 322 -3.16 4.50 -40.16
C LEU A 322 -2.36 5.80 -39.95
N ARG A 323 -2.45 6.43 -38.77
CA ARG A 323 -1.63 7.60 -38.40
C ARG A 323 -0.15 7.28 -38.26
N GLN A 324 0.18 6.08 -37.80
CA GLN A 324 1.55 5.58 -37.70
C GLN A 324 2.06 4.95 -39.02
N GLY A 325 1.21 4.88 -40.06
CA GLY A 325 1.55 4.31 -41.37
C GLY A 325 1.49 2.78 -41.45
N ASP A 326 0.91 2.10 -40.46
CA ASP A 326 0.74 0.65 -40.40
C ASP A 326 -0.56 0.19 -41.10
N GLY A 327 -0.43 -0.21 -42.36
CA GLY A 327 -1.43 -1.06 -43.02
C GLY A 327 -1.21 -2.54 -42.66
N PRO A 328 -2.24 -3.40 -42.73
CA PRO A 328 -2.21 -4.77 -42.20
C PRO A 328 -1.26 -5.77 -42.92
N THR A 329 -0.45 -5.33 -43.89
CA THR A 329 0.43 -6.24 -44.65
C THR A 329 1.83 -5.71 -44.94
N ASN A 330 2.20 -4.49 -44.54
CA ASN A 330 3.57 -3.98 -44.72
C ASN A 330 3.96 -3.13 -43.52
N MET A 331 4.98 -3.56 -42.76
CA MET A 331 5.60 -2.71 -41.74
C MET A 331 6.04 -1.39 -42.38
N SER A 332 5.63 -0.27 -41.80
CA SER A 332 5.98 1.05 -42.33
C SER A 332 7.51 1.21 -42.46
N SER A 333 7.96 1.89 -43.53
CA SER A 333 9.40 2.16 -43.76
C SER A 333 10.05 2.86 -42.56
N GLU A 334 9.30 3.72 -41.85
CA GLU A 334 9.76 4.41 -40.64
C GLU A 334 9.98 3.44 -39.46
N MET A 335 9.14 2.41 -39.29
CA MET A 335 9.33 1.40 -38.24
C MET A 335 10.55 0.52 -38.52
N GLN A 336 10.80 0.18 -39.78
CA GLN A 336 11.99 -0.56 -40.19
C GLN A 336 13.26 0.27 -39.95
N GLU A 337 13.26 1.56 -40.28
CA GLU A 337 14.37 2.47 -39.99
C GLU A 337 14.61 2.61 -38.48
N ARG A 338 13.54 2.77 -37.66
CA ARG A 338 13.68 2.79 -36.19
C ARG A 338 14.24 1.49 -35.65
N LEU A 339 13.76 0.34 -36.11
CA LEU A 339 14.28 -0.96 -35.71
C LEU A 339 15.76 -1.10 -36.07
N GLN A 340 16.18 -0.60 -37.24
CA GLN A 340 17.57 -0.63 -37.65
C GLN A 340 18.42 0.32 -36.80
N GLN A 341 17.94 1.52 -36.49
CA GLN A 341 18.63 2.46 -35.59
C GLN A 341 18.79 1.87 -34.18
N LEU A 342 17.73 1.28 -33.62
CA LEU A 342 17.78 0.61 -32.32
C LEU A 342 18.76 -0.56 -32.30
N ARG A 343 18.83 -1.35 -33.38
CA ARG A 343 19.83 -2.44 -33.49
C ARG A 343 21.27 -1.89 -33.49
N LEU A 344 21.53 -0.82 -34.24
CA LEU A 344 22.84 -0.17 -34.25
C LEU A 344 23.21 0.41 -32.88
N GLU A 345 22.25 1.03 -32.19
CA GLU A 345 22.46 1.58 -30.84
C GLU A 345 22.74 0.46 -29.82
N ILE A 346 21.99 -0.66 -29.90
CA ILE A 346 22.25 -1.85 -29.08
C ILE A 346 23.67 -2.37 -29.33
N ASP A 347 24.07 -2.55 -30.59
CA ASP A 347 25.42 -3.05 -30.94
C ASP A 347 26.52 -2.11 -30.41
N GLU A 348 26.34 -0.79 -30.51
CA GLU A 348 27.30 0.19 -30.00
C GLU A 348 27.41 0.14 -28.47
N ILE A 349 26.26 0.10 -27.77
CA ILE A 349 26.21 0.03 -26.30
C ILE A 349 26.81 -1.30 -25.82
N GLU A 350 26.49 -2.42 -26.47
CA GLU A 350 27.06 -3.73 -26.14
C GLU A 350 28.59 -3.72 -26.26
N GLN A 351 29.13 -3.21 -27.37
CA GLN A 351 30.58 -3.10 -27.54
C GLN A 351 31.22 -2.21 -26.46
N LYS A 352 30.60 -1.07 -26.12
CA LYS A 352 31.10 -0.17 -25.07
C LYS A 352 31.09 -0.84 -23.70
N VAL A 353 30.02 -1.58 -23.38
CA VAL A 353 29.89 -2.32 -22.12
C VAL A 353 30.92 -3.44 -22.04
N VAL A 354 31.18 -4.18 -23.12
CA VAL A 354 32.21 -5.23 -23.16
C VAL A 354 33.60 -4.63 -22.90
N ARG A 355 33.95 -3.53 -23.56
CA ARG A 355 35.24 -2.85 -23.36
C ARG A 355 35.44 -2.39 -21.91
N GLU A 356 34.44 -1.73 -21.32
CA GLU A 356 34.52 -1.29 -19.91
C GLU A 356 34.53 -2.46 -18.92
N ARG A 357 33.85 -3.58 -19.22
CA ARG A 357 33.91 -4.81 -18.40
C ARG A 357 35.31 -5.43 -18.39
N GLU A 358 35.97 -5.50 -19.55
CA GLU A 358 37.35 -6.00 -19.65
C GLU A 358 38.31 -5.11 -18.87
N LYS A 359 38.17 -3.79 -19.03
CA LYS A 359 38.96 -2.79 -18.28
C LYS A 359 38.74 -2.89 -16.77
N TYR A 360 37.49 -3.08 -16.33
CA TYR A 360 37.18 -3.31 -14.92
C TYR A 360 37.87 -4.57 -14.39
N LYS A 361 37.75 -5.70 -15.11
CA LYS A 361 38.41 -6.96 -14.75
C LYS A 361 39.93 -6.85 -14.67
N GLN A 362 40.56 -6.17 -15.63
CA GLN A 362 42.01 -5.93 -15.62
C GLN A 362 42.41 -5.03 -14.44
N THR A 363 41.62 -4.01 -14.12
CA THR A 363 41.91 -3.10 -13.00
C THR A 363 41.83 -3.84 -11.66
N THR A 364 40.82 -4.69 -11.45
CA THR A 364 40.70 -5.51 -10.23
C THR A 364 41.88 -6.47 -10.05
N GLN A 365 42.45 -7.00 -11.14
CA GLN A 365 43.60 -7.91 -11.10
C GLN A 365 44.94 -7.19 -10.85
N THR A 366 45.10 -5.99 -11.42
CA THR A 366 46.37 -5.24 -11.36
C THR A 366 46.50 -4.36 -10.13
N ARG A 367 45.39 -3.98 -9.49
CA ARG A 367 45.36 -3.16 -8.28
C ARG A 367 44.53 -3.83 -7.18
N PRO A 368 45.13 -4.68 -6.34
CA PRO A 368 44.42 -5.33 -5.24
C PRO A 368 43.92 -4.33 -4.18
N ASP A 369 44.56 -3.16 -4.06
CA ASP A 369 44.14 -2.08 -3.17
C ASP A 369 42.98 -1.23 -3.73
N ALA A 370 42.55 -1.47 -4.96
CA ALA A 370 41.43 -0.74 -5.56
C ALA A 370 40.09 -1.26 -5.04
N LEU A 371 39.24 -0.36 -4.55
CA LEU A 371 37.92 -0.69 -4.03
C LEU A 371 36.90 -0.83 -5.17
N SER A 372 36.22 -1.97 -5.21
CA SER A 372 35.06 -2.17 -6.09
C SER A 372 33.83 -1.46 -5.53
N ILE A 373 33.27 -0.54 -6.32
CA ILE A 373 32.04 0.17 -5.95
C ILE A 373 30.83 -0.67 -6.37
N VAL A 374 29.92 -0.89 -5.42
CA VAL A 374 28.63 -1.55 -5.66
C VAL A 374 27.62 -0.51 -6.15
N PRO A 375 26.88 -0.77 -7.25
CA PRO A 375 25.87 0.17 -7.73
C PRO A 375 24.74 0.30 -6.70
N LYS A 376 24.24 1.53 -6.52
CA LYS A 376 23.09 1.79 -5.66
C LYS A 376 21.81 1.29 -6.37
N ILE A 377 21.19 0.24 -5.84
CA ILE A 377 19.86 -0.21 -6.27
C ILE A 377 18.82 0.45 -5.38
N GLU A 378 17.88 1.18 -5.97
CA GLU A 378 16.69 1.62 -5.27
C GLU A 378 15.60 0.54 -5.38
N ILE A 379 15.09 0.14 -4.22
CA ILE A 379 14.02 -0.84 -4.09
C ILE A 379 12.84 -0.11 -3.48
N ASN A 380 11.65 -0.36 -4.03
CA ASN A 380 10.38 0.05 -3.45
C ASN A 380 9.80 -1.16 -2.73
N GLU A 381 9.97 -1.21 -1.42
CA GLU A 381 9.45 -2.27 -0.56
C GLU A 381 8.17 -1.86 0.18
N LYS A 382 7.24 -2.81 0.30
CA LYS A 382 6.05 -2.68 1.14
C LYS A 382 5.80 -3.99 1.88
N PHE A 383 5.49 -3.89 3.17
CA PHE A 383 5.08 -5.02 3.99
C PHE A 383 3.85 -4.64 4.78
N THR A 384 2.68 -5.01 4.27
CA THR A 384 1.39 -4.45 4.69
C THR A 384 0.42 -5.56 5.02
N LEU A 385 -0.26 -5.46 6.16
CA LEU A 385 -1.34 -6.39 6.53
C LEU A 385 -2.55 -6.15 5.64
N ILE A 386 -3.04 -7.21 4.99
CA ILE A 386 -4.34 -7.24 4.31
C ILE A 386 -5.37 -7.69 5.35
N PRO A 387 -6.27 -6.80 5.83
CA PRO A 387 -7.15 -7.12 6.94
C PRO A 387 -8.10 -8.28 6.62
N ASN A 388 -8.70 -8.26 5.42
CA ASN A 388 -9.72 -9.24 5.00
C ASN A 388 -9.21 -10.68 4.95
N GLU A 389 -7.91 -10.88 4.70
CA GLU A 389 -7.29 -12.21 4.64
C GLU A 389 -6.49 -12.55 5.91
N ALA A 390 -6.23 -11.56 6.78
CA ALA A 390 -5.30 -11.66 7.90
C ALA A 390 -3.92 -12.22 7.51
N VAL A 391 -3.38 -11.71 6.40
CA VAL A 391 -2.10 -12.07 5.77
C VAL A 391 -1.33 -10.80 5.42
N TYR A 392 0.00 -10.84 5.53
CA TYR A 392 0.86 -9.74 5.08
C TYR A 392 1.20 -9.87 3.59
N LEU A 393 1.10 -8.77 2.85
CA LEU A 393 1.61 -8.68 1.49
C LEU A 393 3.00 -8.03 1.51
N LEU A 394 4.00 -8.81 1.12
CA LEU A 394 5.35 -8.33 0.83
C LEU A 394 5.42 -7.99 -0.67
N SER A 395 5.55 -6.72 -1.00
CA SER A 395 5.80 -6.25 -2.37
C SER A 395 7.21 -5.70 -2.48
N ILE A 396 7.96 -6.19 -3.46
CA ILE A 396 9.33 -5.75 -3.76
C ILE A 396 9.35 -5.35 -5.23
N GLU A 397 9.66 -4.09 -5.50
CA GLU A 397 9.75 -3.56 -6.85
C GLU A 397 11.08 -2.86 -7.10
N VAL A 398 11.68 -3.11 -8.26
CA VAL A 398 13.03 -2.65 -8.62
C VAL A 398 13.06 -2.13 -10.05
N GLN A 399 13.83 -1.06 -10.29
CA GLN A 399 14.02 -0.45 -11.61
C GLN A 399 14.63 -1.39 -12.67
N THR A 400 15.33 -2.43 -12.23
CA THR A 400 15.98 -3.44 -13.09
C THR A 400 15.38 -4.81 -12.80
N PRO A 401 15.31 -5.70 -13.80
CA PRO A 401 14.76 -7.04 -13.61
C PRO A 401 15.42 -7.79 -12.46
N ILE A 402 14.59 -8.43 -11.63
CA ILE A 402 15.01 -9.25 -10.50
C ILE A 402 15.50 -10.60 -11.04
N ASP A 403 16.67 -11.05 -10.59
CA ASP A 403 17.18 -12.40 -10.87
C ASP A 403 16.58 -13.40 -9.87
N ASN A 404 16.75 -13.11 -8.58
CA ASN A 404 16.19 -13.89 -7.50
C ASN A 404 15.97 -13.07 -6.22
N VAL A 405 15.03 -13.53 -5.40
CA VAL A 405 14.80 -13.03 -4.04
C VAL A 405 14.88 -14.19 -3.07
N LEU A 406 15.82 -14.13 -2.13
CA LEU A 406 15.88 -15.09 -1.02
C LEU A 406 15.19 -14.48 0.20
N ILE A 407 14.20 -15.18 0.74
CA ILE A 407 13.47 -14.84 1.94
C ILE A 407 13.93 -15.77 3.07
N GLN A 408 14.44 -15.18 4.14
CA GLN A 408 14.86 -15.87 5.37
C GLN A 408 14.03 -15.36 6.54
N SER A 409 13.53 -16.25 7.39
CA SER A 409 12.77 -15.87 8.60
C SER A 409 13.34 -16.52 9.86
N GLU A 410 13.39 -15.72 10.93
CA GLU A 410 13.67 -16.18 12.29
C GLU A 410 12.46 -16.76 13.00
N THR A 411 11.25 -16.56 12.47
CA THR A 411 10.01 -17.13 13.00
C THR A 411 9.37 -18.10 12.03
N PRO A 412 8.57 -19.07 12.53
CA PRO A 412 7.69 -19.88 11.71
C PRO A 412 6.72 -18.99 10.94
N LEU A 413 6.93 -18.89 9.63
CA LEU A 413 6.05 -18.17 8.71
C LEU A 413 5.60 -19.11 7.62
N ARG A 414 4.36 -18.95 7.17
CA ARG A 414 3.83 -19.69 6.02
C ARG A 414 3.74 -18.76 4.83
N ILE A 415 4.33 -19.17 3.72
CA ILE A 415 4.24 -18.43 2.47
C ILE A 415 3.08 -19.00 1.66
N LEU A 416 2.25 -18.12 1.11
CA LEU A 416 1.10 -18.47 0.28
C LEU A 416 1.40 -18.12 -1.18
N ASP A 417 0.94 -18.95 -2.09
CA ASP A 417 1.09 -18.72 -3.52
C ASP A 417 0.20 -17.54 -3.96
N VAL A 418 0.74 -16.74 -4.88
CA VAL A 418 0.04 -15.60 -5.48
C VAL A 418 -0.10 -15.90 -6.98
N GLU A 419 -1.32 -15.97 -7.49
CA GLU A 419 -1.57 -16.40 -8.88
C GLU A 419 -0.92 -15.48 -9.92
N ARG A 420 -0.77 -14.18 -9.59
CA ARG A 420 -0.07 -13.19 -10.45
C ARG A 420 1.45 -13.40 -10.50
N ASN A 421 2.02 -14.20 -9.61
CA ASN A 421 3.46 -14.38 -9.51
C ASN A 421 3.94 -15.51 -10.44
N SER A 422 4.78 -15.16 -11.42
CA SER A 422 5.37 -16.11 -12.36
C SER A 422 6.68 -16.74 -11.87
N ALA A 423 7.19 -16.32 -10.70
CA ALA A 423 8.44 -16.80 -10.16
C ALA A 423 8.36 -18.26 -9.69
N VAL A 424 9.46 -18.99 -9.89
CA VAL A 424 9.58 -20.37 -9.40
C VAL A 424 10.05 -20.33 -7.95
N VAL A 425 9.29 -20.99 -7.07
CA VAL A 425 9.55 -21.04 -5.63
C VAL A 425 10.35 -22.29 -5.29
N SER A 426 11.41 -22.14 -4.49
CA SER A 426 12.19 -23.25 -3.96
C SER A 426 12.33 -23.13 -2.45
N HIS A 427 11.80 -24.12 -1.72
CA HIS A 427 11.95 -24.23 -0.27
C HIS A 427 13.24 -25.00 0.05
N SER A 428 14.15 -24.34 0.77
CA SER A 428 15.37 -24.98 1.25
C SER A 428 15.14 -25.64 2.60
N ALA A 429 15.86 -26.72 2.88
CA ALA A 429 15.87 -27.33 4.20
C ALA A 429 16.36 -26.30 5.23
N CYS A 430 15.61 -26.16 6.32
CA CYS A 430 15.86 -25.17 7.36
C CYS A 430 16.41 -25.87 8.61
N ASP A 431 17.32 -25.19 9.30
CA ASP A 431 17.82 -25.60 10.61
C ASP A 431 17.32 -24.60 11.67
N PRO A 432 16.30 -24.95 12.46
CA PRO A 432 15.75 -24.07 13.49
C PRO A 432 16.76 -23.70 14.58
N GLU A 433 17.76 -24.54 14.86
CA GLU A 433 18.78 -24.27 15.88
C GLU A 433 19.68 -23.09 15.46
N MET A 434 19.85 -22.90 14.14
CA MET A 434 20.61 -21.80 13.55
C MET A 434 19.75 -20.52 13.38
N GLY A 435 18.53 -20.49 13.92
CA GLY A 435 17.62 -19.35 13.83
C GLY A 435 16.96 -19.19 12.44
N ASN A 436 16.98 -20.24 11.61
CA ASN A 436 16.33 -20.24 10.30
C ASN A 436 15.10 -21.15 10.36
N HIS A 437 13.92 -20.55 10.48
CA HIS A 437 12.64 -21.28 10.44
C HIS A 437 12.05 -21.34 9.03
N LEU A 438 12.46 -20.43 8.15
CA LEU A 438 12.03 -20.39 6.76
C LEU A 438 13.20 -19.92 5.87
N LEU A 439 13.44 -20.65 4.78
CA LEU A 439 14.36 -20.28 3.70
C LEU A 439 13.69 -20.58 2.36
N VAL A 440 13.30 -19.52 1.65
CA VAL A 440 12.60 -19.64 0.37
C VAL A 440 13.30 -18.79 -0.67
N THR A 441 13.62 -19.38 -1.81
CA THR A 441 14.18 -18.66 -2.94
C THR A 441 13.14 -18.54 -4.04
N TYR A 442 12.84 -17.30 -4.42
CA TYR A 442 12.06 -16.97 -5.60
C TYR A 442 13.01 -16.70 -6.76
N ARG A 443 12.90 -17.47 -7.83
CA ARG A 443 13.60 -17.20 -9.08
C ARG A 443 12.62 -16.57 -10.06
N CYS A 444 12.84 -15.30 -10.35
CA CYS A 444 11.96 -14.54 -11.24
C CYS A 444 12.20 -14.92 -12.71
N GLN A 445 11.15 -14.86 -13.52
CA GLN A 445 11.26 -15.00 -14.96
C GLN A 445 11.81 -13.72 -15.61
N VAL A 446 12.18 -13.81 -16.90
CA VAL A 446 12.80 -12.70 -17.63
C VAL A 446 11.95 -11.44 -17.55
N ASN A 447 12.59 -10.28 -17.32
CA ASN A 447 11.97 -8.95 -17.25
C ASN A 447 10.96 -8.72 -16.11
N THR A 448 11.00 -9.54 -15.06
CA THR A 448 10.18 -9.29 -13.86
C THR A 448 10.81 -8.18 -13.01
N THR A 449 10.15 -7.03 -12.89
CA THR A 449 10.60 -5.89 -12.08
C THR A 449 9.96 -5.86 -10.69
N ARG A 450 8.88 -6.62 -10.48
CA ARG A 450 8.12 -6.68 -9.24
C ARG A 450 7.79 -8.10 -8.80
N LEU A 451 7.90 -8.34 -7.49
CA LEU A 451 7.57 -9.59 -6.84
C LEU A 451 6.60 -9.32 -5.68
N GLU A 452 5.49 -10.06 -5.65
CA GLU A 452 4.53 -10.05 -4.55
C GLU A 452 4.49 -11.43 -3.88
N VAL A 453 4.55 -11.42 -2.54
CA VAL A 453 4.54 -12.64 -1.72
C VAL A 453 3.57 -12.44 -0.56
N LYS A 454 2.61 -13.36 -0.42
CA LYS A 454 1.71 -13.41 0.72
C LYS A 454 2.38 -14.19 1.87
N VAL A 455 2.52 -13.53 3.01
CA VAL A 455 3.19 -14.03 4.22
C VAL A 455 2.17 -14.13 5.36
N GLN A 456 1.86 -15.35 5.75
CA GLN A 456 1.00 -15.63 6.88
C GLN A 456 1.84 -15.72 8.16
N THR A 457 1.44 -14.92 9.16
CA THR A 457 2.10 -14.84 10.47
C THR A 457 1.27 -15.57 11.53
N THR A 458 1.94 -16.04 12.58
CA THR A 458 1.31 -16.65 13.75
C THR A 458 1.42 -15.69 14.93
N GLU A 459 0.29 -15.43 15.57
CA GLU A 459 0.23 -14.52 16.71
C GLU A 459 0.99 -15.10 17.91
N GLY A 460 1.69 -14.24 18.67
CA GLY A 460 2.58 -14.63 19.76
C GLY A 460 4.03 -14.92 19.35
N GLN A 461 4.32 -15.02 18.05
CA GLN A 461 5.68 -15.22 17.54
C GLN A 461 6.25 -13.90 16.98
N ALA A 462 7.48 -13.59 17.34
CA ALA A 462 8.15 -12.36 16.91
C ALA A 462 9.56 -12.64 16.40
N GLY A 463 10.00 -11.90 15.39
CA GLY A 463 11.33 -12.05 14.80
C GLY A 463 11.51 -11.24 13.53
N GLN A 464 12.66 -11.43 12.89
CA GLN A 464 13.03 -10.72 11.67
C GLN A 464 12.76 -11.57 10.42
N LEU A 465 12.17 -10.94 9.41
CA LEU A 465 12.06 -11.42 8.05
C LEU A 465 13.08 -10.67 7.19
N ARG A 466 13.98 -11.39 6.53
CA ARG A 466 15.04 -10.85 5.69
C ARG A 466 14.78 -11.19 4.24
N ALA A 467 14.78 -10.19 3.36
CA ALA A 467 14.68 -10.37 1.91
C ALA A 467 15.97 -9.91 1.24
N TYR A 468 16.64 -10.82 0.55
CA TYR A 468 17.87 -10.59 -0.21
C TYR A 468 17.51 -10.49 -1.68
N VAL A 469 17.51 -9.27 -2.23
CA VAL A 469 17.09 -9.00 -3.60
C VAL A 469 18.31 -8.90 -4.50
N THR A 470 18.44 -9.85 -5.43
CA THR A 470 19.50 -9.87 -6.44
C THR A 470 18.93 -9.42 -7.77
N VAL A 471 19.54 -8.40 -8.39
CA VAL A 471 19.10 -7.87 -9.68
C VAL A 471 19.98 -8.37 -10.83
N SER A 472 19.40 -8.40 -12.02
CA SER A 472 20.06 -8.78 -13.27
C SER A 472 20.93 -7.66 -13.85
N MET A 473 21.85 -7.12 -13.05
CA MET A 473 22.81 -6.10 -13.46
C MET A 473 24.26 -6.58 -13.33
N GLN A 474 25.19 -5.91 -14.02
CA GLN A 474 26.62 -6.18 -13.91
C GLN A 474 27.35 -4.94 -13.34
N PRO A 475 28.08 -5.03 -12.22
CA PRO A 475 28.30 -6.23 -11.40
C PRO A 475 27.02 -6.70 -10.68
N LYS A 476 26.88 -8.03 -10.50
CA LYS A 476 25.79 -8.58 -9.70
C LYS A 476 25.91 -8.07 -8.27
N CYS A 477 24.81 -7.58 -7.74
CA CYS A 477 24.74 -7.12 -6.37
C CYS A 477 23.42 -7.56 -5.75
N CYS A 478 23.47 -7.72 -4.44
CA CYS A 478 22.35 -8.14 -3.61
C CYS A 478 22.12 -7.08 -2.55
N ARG A 479 20.87 -6.68 -2.35
CA ARG A 479 20.46 -5.76 -1.30
C ARG A 479 19.63 -6.51 -0.27
N LEU A 480 20.04 -6.42 0.99
CA LEU A 480 19.30 -6.96 2.13
C LEU A 480 18.28 -5.94 2.64
N ILE A 481 17.04 -6.37 2.73
CA ILE A 481 15.91 -5.66 3.33
C ILE A 481 15.45 -6.44 4.56
N LYS A 482 15.12 -5.74 5.65
CA LYS A 482 14.70 -6.35 6.91
C LYS A 482 13.31 -5.86 7.28
N PHE A 483 12.42 -6.77 7.60
CA PHE A 483 11.09 -6.52 8.12
C PHE A 483 10.96 -7.14 9.50
N THR A 484 10.25 -6.48 10.41
CA THR A 484 10.01 -7.00 11.75
C THR A 484 8.60 -7.55 11.85
N VAL A 485 8.48 -8.83 12.20
CA VAL A 485 7.19 -9.45 12.56
C VAL A 485 6.99 -9.23 14.06
N ARG A 486 5.95 -8.47 14.40
CA ARG A 486 5.58 -8.15 15.79
C ARG A 486 4.86 -9.34 16.44
N PRO A 487 4.95 -9.54 17.77
CA PRO A 487 4.22 -10.59 18.47
C PRO A 487 2.70 -10.55 18.19
N LEU A 488 2.12 -9.35 18.21
CA LEU A 488 0.72 -9.11 17.88
C LEU A 488 0.59 -8.59 16.45
N SER A 489 1.16 -9.31 15.49
CA SER A 489 1.22 -8.91 14.07
C SER A 489 -0.15 -8.75 13.41
N LEU A 490 -1.22 -9.35 13.94
CA LEU A 490 -2.55 -9.30 13.33
C LEU A 490 -3.43 -8.16 13.87
N HIS A 491 -2.88 -7.35 14.78
CA HIS A 491 -3.56 -6.20 15.33
C HIS A 491 -3.37 -4.99 14.42
N GLN A 492 -4.45 -4.30 14.13
CA GLN A 492 -4.49 -3.14 13.27
C GLN A 492 -5.07 -1.97 14.07
N ARG A 493 -4.48 -0.76 13.98
CA ARG A 493 -4.95 0.40 14.78
C ARG A 493 -6.42 0.71 14.46
N SER A 494 -7.21 1.16 15.42
CA SER A 494 -8.60 1.54 15.21
C SER A 494 -8.96 2.67 16.16
N HIS A 495 -9.92 3.50 15.79
CA HIS A 495 -10.45 4.56 16.65
C HIS A 495 -11.79 4.18 17.29
N ASP A 496 -12.46 3.14 16.77
CA ASP A 496 -13.70 2.63 17.35
C ASP A 496 -13.46 1.94 18.70
N LEU A 497 -14.11 2.47 19.74
CA LEU A 497 -14.08 1.97 21.10
C LEU A 497 -15.39 1.21 21.39
N ALA A 498 -15.38 -0.12 21.26
CA ALA A 498 -16.52 -0.95 21.66
C ALA A 498 -16.56 -1.16 23.17
N LEU A 499 -17.02 -0.15 23.93
CA LEU A 499 -16.94 -0.13 25.41
C LEU A 499 -17.70 -1.28 26.13
N ASP A 500 -18.61 -1.98 25.44
CA ASP A 500 -19.48 -3.03 26.02
C ASP A 500 -18.99 -4.45 25.70
N ARG A 501 -17.72 -4.75 26.05
CA ARG A 501 -17.12 -6.08 25.88
C ARG A 501 -16.52 -6.59 27.19
N PRO A 502 -16.47 -7.93 27.41
CA PRO A 502 -15.86 -8.51 28.60
C PRO A 502 -14.32 -8.42 28.54
N TYR A 503 -13.79 -7.27 28.93
CA TYR A 503 -12.36 -6.99 28.87
C TYR A 503 -11.57 -7.65 30.01
N ASN A 504 -10.49 -8.32 29.63
CA ASN A 504 -9.40 -8.70 30.52
C ASN A 504 -8.42 -7.53 30.63
N SER A 505 -7.94 -7.22 31.83
CA SER A 505 -7.00 -6.12 32.08
C SER A 505 -5.63 -6.63 32.53
N LEU A 506 -4.57 -6.06 31.97
CA LEU A 506 -3.19 -6.20 32.40
C LEU A 506 -2.67 -4.82 32.80
N ARG A 507 -2.42 -4.62 34.09
CA ARG A 507 -1.82 -3.39 34.61
C ARG A 507 -0.36 -3.64 34.95
N LEU A 508 0.48 -2.71 34.48
CA LEU A 508 1.90 -2.64 34.78
C LEU A 508 2.16 -1.35 35.54
N THR A 509 2.83 -1.44 36.68
CA THR A 509 3.34 -0.27 37.40
C THR A 509 4.83 -0.45 37.68
N GLY A 510 5.61 0.63 37.58
CA GLY A 510 7.06 0.53 37.74
C GLY A 510 7.79 1.84 37.44
N ALA A 511 9.11 1.78 37.50
CA ALA A 511 9.98 2.94 37.33
C ALA A 511 10.40 3.16 35.86
N PHE A 512 9.42 3.28 34.95
CA PHE A 512 9.67 3.53 33.52
C PHE A 512 9.14 4.90 33.06
N SER A 513 9.77 5.44 32.04
CA SER A 513 9.37 6.66 31.33
C SER A 513 8.28 6.41 30.29
N LEU A 514 7.60 7.48 29.86
CA LEU A 514 6.62 7.40 28.78
C LEU A 514 7.24 6.87 27.48
N ALA A 515 8.47 7.30 27.16
CA ALA A 515 9.19 6.88 25.96
C ALA A 515 9.54 5.39 25.97
N GLU A 516 9.90 4.84 27.13
CA GLU A 516 10.22 3.41 27.26
C GLU A 516 9.01 2.53 27.03
N VAL A 517 7.86 2.84 27.65
CA VAL A 517 6.63 2.07 27.43
C VAL A 517 6.15 2.21 26.00
N HIS A 518 6.21 3.41 25.44
CA HIS A 518 5.84 3.65 24.05
C HIS A 518 6.70 2.78 23.10
N SER A 519 8.01 2.71 23.36
CA SER A 519 8.92 1.81 22.63
C SER A 519 8.56 0.33 22.84
N TRP A 520 8.20 -0.08 24.07
CA TRP A 520 7.77 -1.45 24.35
C TRP A 520 6.49 -1.84 23.60
N ILE A 521 5.51 -0.93 23.54
CA ILE A 521 4.28 -1.11 22.75
C ILE A 521 4.63 -1.23 21.27
N GLY A 522 5.52 -0.37 20.76
CA GLY A 522 6.04 -0.43 19.38
C GLY A 522 6.75 -1.73 19.03
N MET A 523 7.24 -2.48 20.02
CA MET A 523 7.80 -3.83 19.81
C MET A 523 6.73 -4.92 19.79
N CYS A 524 5.60 -4.71 20.46
CA CYS A 524 4.53 -5.69 20.62
C CYS A 524 3.50 -5.66 19.48
N VAL A 525 3.08 -4.46 19.07
CA VAL A 525 2.02 -4.22 18.08
C VAL A 525 2.55 -3.40 16.90
N PRO A 526 2.00 -3.57 15.69
CA PRO A 526 2.32 -2.71 14.57
C PRO A 526 1.63 -1.35 14.69
N GLU A 527 1.91 -0.43 13.75
CA GLU A 527 1.22 0.86 13.61
C GLU A 527 1.25 1.79 14.85
N VAL A 528 2.29 1.66 15.68
CA VAL A 528 2.57 2.61 16.75
C VAL A 528 3.27 3.84 16.14
N PRO A 529 2.86 5.08 16.50
CA PRO A 529 3.54 6.28 16.04
C PRO A 529 5.04 6.23 16.34
N ASP A 530 5.89 6.73 15.44
CA ASP A 530 7.34 6.77 15.67
C ASP A 530 7.72 7.77 16.78
N LYS A 531 6.91 8.84 16.93
CA LYS A 531 7.10 9.87 17.93
C LYS A 531 6.24 9.60 19.15
N VAL A 532 6.87 9.68 20.33
CA VAL A 532 6.18 9.62 21.61
C VAL A 532 5.11 10.73 21.66
N PRO A 533 3.89 10.43 22.11
CA PRO A 533 2.85 11.44 22.30
C PRO A 533 3.36 12.63 23.13
N LEU A 534 2.99 13.84 22.73
CA LEU A 534 3.30 15.07 23.49
C LEU A 534 2.43 15.19 24.75
N THR A 535 1.39 14.37 24.87
CA THR A 535 0.49 14.29 26.02
C THR A 535 1.13 13.51 27.18
N SER A 536 0.64 13.75 28.40
CA SER A 536 1.10 13.02 29.60
C SER A 536 0.71 11.54 29.60
N GLU A 537 -0.27 11.18 28.77
CA GLU A 537 -0.83 9.86 28.60
C GLU A 537 -1.01 9.58 27.11
N GLY A 538 -0.67 8.37 26.68
CA GLY A 538 -0.93 7.84 25.35
C GLY A 538 -2.08 6.84 25.38
N VAL A 539 -2.97 6.94 24.41
CA VAL A 539 -4.08 6.00 24.20
C VAL A 539 -3.99 5.47 22.78
N LEU A 540 -3.93 4.15 22.63
CA LEU A 540 -3.93 3.47 21.35
C LEU A 540 -4.93 2.32 21.41
N SER A 541 -5.76 2.20 20.37
CA SER A 541 -6.74 1.14 20.24
C SER A 541 -6.45 0.33 18.97
N TYR A 542 -6.67 -0.98 19.05
CA TYR A 542 -6.38 -1.93 17.99
C TYR A 542 -7.52 -2.93 17.85
N LYS A 543 -7.74 -3.39 16.63
CA LYS A 543 -8.66 -4.46 16.28
C LYS A 543 -7.86 -5.59 15.62
N ASN A 544 -8.06 -6.83 16.05
CA ASN A 544 -7.46 -8.00 15.44
C ASN A 544 -8.18 -8.30 14.12
N SER A 545 -7.46 -8.34 13.01
CA SER A 545 -8.06 -8.52 11.67
C SER A 545 -8.60 -9.93 11.42
N PHE A 546 -8.26 -10.92 12.26
CA PHE A 546 -8.70 -12.31 12.07
C PHE A 546 -9.90 -12.69 12.95
N LEU A 547 -9.89 -12.26 14.22
CA LEU A 547 -10.90 -12.65 15.22
C LEU A 547 -11.89 -11.53 15.58
N ASP A 548 -11.67 -10.30 15.09
CA ASP A 548 -12.42 -9.09 15.48
C ASP A 548 -12.37 -8.73 16.98
N THR A 549 -11.40 -9.27 17.70
CA THR A 549 -11.08 -8.93 19.09
C THR A 549 -10.40 -7.56 19.17
N VAL A 550 -10.51 -6.88 20.31
CA VAL A 550 -10.03 -5.51 20.50
C VAL A 550 -8.94 -5.47 21.57
N LEU A 551 -7.96 -4.60 21.39
CA LEU A 551 -6.92 -4.30 22.36
C LEU A 551 -6.84 -2.78 22.56
N HIS A 552 -6.98 -2.35 23.82
CA HIS A 552 -6.80 -0.97 24.24
C HIS A 552 -5.54 -0.85 25.08
N CYS A 553 -4.70 0.11 24.74
CA CYS A 553 -3.45 0.43 25.41
C CYS A 553 -3.55 1.84 25.97
N VAL A 554 -3.61 1.98 27.29
CA VAL A 554 -3.57 3.27 27.98
C VAL A 554 -2.27 3.31 28.79
N TYR A 555 -1.41 4.27 28.53
CA TYR A 555 -0.08 4.30 29.15
C TYR A 555 0.37 5.72 29.48
N ALA A 556 1.01 5.85 30.63
CA ALA A 556 1.58 7.07 31.14
C ALA A 556 2.94 6.77 31.79
N LYS A 557 3.61 7.82 32.28
CA LYS A 557 4.85 7.63 33.05
C LYS A 557 4.59 6.75 34.28
N GLY A 558 5.28 5.62 34.37
CA GLY A 558 5.23 4.67 35.48
C GLY A 558 3.97 3.80 35.60
N LYS A 559 3.00 3.93 34.69
CA LYS A 559 1.77 3.12 34.68
C LYS A 559 1.33 2.78 33.25
N ALA A 560 0.94 1.54 33.00
CA ALA A 560 0.30 1.12 31.76
C ALA A 560 -0.83 0.13 32.04
N GLU A 561 -1.95 0.27 31.32
CA GLU A 561 -3.10 -0.63 31.37
C GLU A 561 -3.44 -1.11 29.95
N PHE A 562 -3.48 -2.43 29.78
CA PHE A 562 -3.85 -3.08 28.53
C PHE A 562 -5.15 -3.83 28.74
N LYS A 563 -6.19 -3.51 27.95
CA LYS A 563 -7.50 -4.17 28.01
C LYS A 563 -7.78 -4.92 26.72
N SER A 564 -8.15 -6.19 26.80
CA SER A 564 -8.55 -6.97 25.62
C SER A 564 -9.63 -7.99 25.93
N ASP A 565 -10.57 -8.17 25.01
CA ASP A 565 -11.57 -9.24 25.04
C ASP A 565 -10.97 -10.61 24.66
N ASN A 566 -9.69 -10.65 24.23
CA ASN A 566 -8.93 -11.87 24.03
C ASN A 566 -7.84 -12.04 25.10
N MET A 567 -7.93 -13.14 25.84
CA MET A 567 -7.02 -13.42 26.93
C MET A 567 -5.62 -13.88 26.42
N SER A 568 -5.52 -14.51 25.25
CA SER A 568 -4.22 -14.84 24.66
C SER A 568 -3.42 -13.59 24.28
N THR A 569 -4.08 -12.53 23.83
CA THR A 569 -3.44 -11.22 23.58
C THR A 569 -2.79 -10.67 24.85
N ILE A 570 -3.49 -10.76 25.99
CA ILE A 570 -2.95 -10.36 27.29
C ILE A 570 -1.78 -11.27 27.72
N ALA A 571 -1.87 -12.58 27.48
CA ALA A 571 -0.79 -13.52 27.77
C ALA A 571 0.50 -13.17 27.00
N VAL A 572 0.36 -12.90 25.70
CA VAL A 572 1.47 -12.50 24.82
C VAL A 572 2.09 -11.19 25.30
N LEU A 573 1.26 -10.17 25.60
CA LEU A 573 1.76 -8.89 26.11
C LEU A 573 2.51 -9.06 27.43
N LYS A 574 1.95 -9.82 28.37
CA LYS A 574 2.59 -10.10 29.65
C LYS A 574 3.97 -10.73 29.44
N ASP A 575 4.07 -11.76 28.62
CA ASP A 575 5.33 -12.49 28.39
C ASP A 575 6.40 -11.61 27.73
N VAL A 576 6.02 -10.84 26.70
CA VAL A 576 6.96 -9.96 25.98
C VAL A 576 7.41 -8.80 26.87
N LEU A 577 6.48 -8.11 27.52
CA LEU A 577 6.80 -6.96 28.37
C LEU A 577 7.62 -7.35 29.60
N THR A 578 7.36 -8.52 30.20
CA THR A 578 8.16 -9.04 31.32
C THR A 578 9.59 -9.36 30.90
N LYS A 579 9.77 -9.99 29.72
CA LYS A 579 11.11 -10.28 29.17
C LYS A 579 11.90 -8.99 28.93
N GLU A 580 11.26 -7.98 28.35
CA GLU A 580 11.88 -6.69 28.04
C GLU A 580 12.23 -5.88 29.28
N ALA A 581 11.35 -5.87 30.27
CA ALA A 581 11.64 -5.25 31.56
C ALA A 581 12.82 -5.92 32.25
N THR A 582 12.87 -7.26 32.23
CA THR A 582 14.00 -8.03 32.78
C THR A 582 15.29 -7.69 32.05
N ALA A 583 15.26 -7.63 30.72
CA ALA A 583 16.42 -7.29 29.89
C ALA A 583 16.95 -5.87 30.17
N LYS A 584 16.06 -4.93 30.46
CA LYS A 584 16.42 -3.54 30.84
C LYS A 584 16.60 -3.35 32.35
N SER A 585 16.49 -4.41 33.15
CA SER A 585 16.57 -4.36 34.63
C SER A 585 15.60 -3.35 35.26
N VAL A 586 14.37 -3.29 34.73
CA VAL A 586 13.27 -2.48 35.27
C VAL A 586 12.37 -3.37 36.13
N ASP A 587 12.23 -3.03 37.41
CA ASP A 587 11.30 -3.70 38.31
C ASP A 587 9.85 -3.31 37.95
N LEU A 588 9.06 -4.31 37.57
CA LEU A 588 7.64 -4.17 37.24
C LEU A 588 6.77 -4.92 38.25
N ASP A 589 5.73 -4.23 38.73
CA ASP A 589 4.59 -4.87 39.38
C ASP A 589 3.49 -5.11 38.33
N ILE A 590 3.06 -6.37 38.21
CA ILE A 590 2.18 -6.87 37.15
C ILE A 590 0.93 -7.46 37.78
N SER A 591 -0.23 -6.88 37.50
CA SER A 591 -1.52 -7.40 37.92
C SER A 591 -2.41 -7.72 36.72
N CYS A 592 -3.01 -8.92 36.71
CA CYS A 592 -3.94 -9.36 35.67
C CYS A 592 -5.34 -9.56 36.27
N GLU A 593 -6.36 -8.95 35.69
CA GLU A 593 -7.77 -9.14 36.03
C GLU A 593 -8.47 -9.80 34.82
N ILE A 594 -9.08 -10.97 35.02
CA ILE A 594 -9.69 -11.76 33.95
C ILE A 594 -11.20 -11.75 34.12
N HIS A 595 -11.92 -11.43 33.05
CA HIS A 595 -13.37 -11.43 33.06
C HIS A 595 -13.89 -12.86 32.85
N PRO A 596 -14.80 -13.38 33.69
CA PRO A 596 -15.26 -14.77 33.60
C PRO A 596 -15.93 -15.11 32.26
N GLU A 597 -16.60 -14.13 31.64
CA GLU A 597 -17.31 -14.32 30.37
C GLU A 597 -16.42 -14.12 29.12
N SER A 598 -15.17 -13.65 29.26
CA SER A 598 -14.33 -13.35 28.08
C SER A 598 -14.03 -14.60 27.24
N THR A 599 -13.90 -15.75 27.90
CA THR A 599 -13.66 -17.02 27.20
C THR A 599 -14.88 -17.42 26.37
N ALA A 600 -16.07 -17.37 26.95
CA ALA A 600 -17.31 -17.70 26.23
C ALA A 600 -17.55 -16.72 25.08
N TRP A 601 -17.28 -15.43 25.30
CA TRP A 601 -17.33 -14.39 24.27
C TRP A 601 -16.40 -14.69 23.10
N MET A 602 -15.12 -14.98 23.38
CA MET A 602 -14.13 -15.28 22.33
C MET A 602 -14.50 -16.56 21.56
N LEU A 603 -14.94 -17.62 22.24
CA LEU A 603 -15.43 -18.83 21.58
C LEU A 603 -16.66 -18.55 20.71
N GLY A 604 -17.53 -17.63 21.13
CA GLY A 604 -18.65 -17.12 20.35
C GLY A 604 -18.22 -16.41 19.06
N LEU A 605 -17.10 -15.67 19.06
CA LEU A 605 -16.52 -15.05 17.86
C LEU A 605 -15.87 -16.08 16.93
N VAL A 606 -15.21 -17.11 17.48
CA VAL A 606 -14.54 -18.15 16.70
C VAL A 606 -15.52 -19.14 16.07
N HIS A 607 -16.68 -19.37 16.70
CA HIS A 607 -17.66 -20.37 16.26
C HIS A 607 -18.15 -20.14 14.81
N PRO A 608 -18.63 -18.94 14.41
CA PRO A 608 -19.04 -18.67 13.03
C PRO A 608 -17.94 -18.95 12.01
N LEU A 609 -16.67 -18.66 12.34
CA LEU A 609 -15.53 -18.92 11.46
C LEU A 609 -15.32 -20.42 11.26
N LEU A 610 -15.36 -21.22 12.35
CA LEU A 610 -15.28 -22.67 12.26
C LEU A 610 -16.45 -23.29 11.48
N ALA A 611 -17.67 -22.80 11.73
CA ALA A 611 -18.87 -23.25 11.05
C ALA A 611 -18.77 -23.01 9.53
N LYS A 612 -18.32 -21.81 9.12
CA LYS A 612 -18.08 -21.46 7.71
C LYS A 612 -17.07 -22.41 7.04
N GLN A 613 -15.93 -22.70 7.68
CA GLN A 613 -14.91 -23.60 7.10
C GLN A 613 -15.39 -25.05 6.98
N ARG A 614 -16.23 -25.51 7.91
CA ARG A 614 -16.85 -26.84 7.86
C ARG A 614 -17.92 -26.93 6.78
N GLN A 615 -18.76 -25.91 6.69
CA GLN A 615 -19.79 -25.80 5.65
C GLN A 615 -19.15 -25.84 4.26
N LEU A 616 -18.08 -25.07 4.03
CA LEU A 616 -17.33 -25.08 2.78
C LEU A 616 -16.79 -26.48 2.43
N GLY A 617 -16.26 -27.21 3.42
CA GLY A 617 -15.81 -28.59 3.22
C GLY A 617 -16.95 -29.55 2.88
N ALA A 618 -18.13 -29.37 3.48
CA ALA A 618 -19.32 -30.17 3.19
C ALA A 618 -19.89 -29.86 1.81
N GLU A 619 -19.98 -28.58 1.41
CA GLU A 619 -20.43 -28.15 0.08
C GLU A 619 -19.50 -28.68 -1.02
N ASN A 620 -18.18 -28.60 -0.83
CA ASN A 620 -17.21 -29.15 -1.77
C ASN A 620 -17.34 -30.67 -1.92
N ALA A 621 -17.63 -31.40 -0.84
CA ALA A 621 -17.88 -32.84 -0.91
C ALA A 621 -19.15 -33.20 -1.69
N LEU A 622 -20.12 -32.28 -1.78
CA LEU A 622 -21.36 -32.46 -2.52
C LEU A 622 -21.24 -32.12 -4.01
N LEU A 623 -20.23 -31.35 -4.45
CA LEU A 623 -20.08 -30.94 -5.85
C LEU A 623 -20.01 -32.13 -6.83
N ALA A 624 -19.15 -33.13 -6.55
CA ALA A 624 -19.01 -34.29 -7.44
C ALA A 624 -20.31 -35.12 -7.55
N PRO A 625 -20.99 -35.49 -6.45
CA PRO A 625 -22.31 -36.14 -6.53
C PRO A 625 -23.37 -35.30 -7.25
N LEU A 626 -23.38 -33.97 -7.08
CA LEU A 626 -24.36 -33.10 -7.71
C LEU A 626 -24.15 -33.01 -9.23
N HIS A 627 -22.89 -32.95 -9.69
CA HIS A 627 -22.55 -33.04 -11.11
C HIS A 627 -23.01 -34.35 -11.74
N GLU A 628 -22.82 -35.48 -11.05
CA GLU A 628 -23.29 -36.78 -11.52
C GLU A 628 -24.82 -36.81 -11.67
N LEU A 629 -25.56 -36.25 -10.71
CA LEU A 629 -27.03 -36.18 -10.76
C LEU A 629 -27.52 -35.24 -11.87
N GLN A 630 -26.81 -34.13 -12.11
CA GLN A 630 -27.14 -33.19 -13.19
C GLN A 630 -26.93 -33.85 -14.56
N GLN A 631 -25.86 -34.62 -14.73
CA GLN A 631 -25.59 -35.38 -15.96
C GLN A 631 -26.63 -36.49 -16.21
N GLN A 632 -27.22 -37.04 -15.15
CA GLN A 632 -28.31 -38.02 -15.23
C GLN A 632 -29.69 -37.39 -15.52
N GLY A 633 -29.78 -36.06 -15.62
CA GLY A 633 -31.03 -35.36 -15.94
C GLY A 633 -31.99 -35.20 -14.75
N VAL A 634 -31.50 -35.28 -13.51
CA VAL A 634 -32.30 -35.10 -12.30
C VAL A 634 -32.48 -33.60 -12.01
N THR A 635 -33.72 -33.16 -11.78
CA THR A 635 -34.00 -31.78 -11.35
C THR A 635 -33.58 -31.60 -9.90
N LEU A 636 -32.56 -30.76 -9.67
CA LEU A 636 -32.04 -30.47 -8.34
C LEU A 636 -32.89 -29.39 -7.62
N PRO A 637 -33.11 -29.53 -6.31
CA PRO A 637 -33.65 -28.45 -5.46
C PRO A 637 -32.79 -27.18 -5.50
N ALA A 638 -33.41 -26.01 -5.30
CA ALA A 638 -32.77 -24.69 -5.43
C ALA A 638 -31.52 -24.51 -4.54
N ASN A 639 -31.48 -25.12 -3.36
CA ASN A 639 -30.34 -25.09 -2.44
C ASN A 639 -29.11 -25.87 -2.95
N TYR A 640 -29.30 -26.92 -3.74
CA TYR A 640 -28.20 -27.65 -4.37
C TYR A 640 -27.80 -27.02 -5.69
N GLN A 641 -28.76 -26.38 -6.37
CA GLN A 641 -28.49 -25.61 -7.56
C GLN A 641 -27.63 -24.38 -7.24
N SER A 642 -27.89 -23.68 -6.13
CA SER A 642 -27.03 -22.57 -5.68
C SER A 642 -25.60 -23.00 -5.35
N ILE A 643 -25.38 -24.24 -4.91
CA ILE A 643 -24.04 -24.79 -4.66
C ILE A 643 -23.30 -25.01 -5.98
N LEU A 644 -23.98 -25.52 -7.01
CA LEU A 644 -23.42 -25.67 -8.36
C LEU A 644 -23.13 -24.30 -9.00
N ASP A 645 -24.03 -23.33 -8.82
CA ASP A 645 -23.84 -21.97 -9.31
C ASP A 645 -22.61 -21.30 -8.67
N SER A 646 -22.29 -21.67 -7.43
CA SER A 646 -21.16 -21.15 -6.64
C SER A 646 -19.91 -22.05 -6.70
N GLU A 647 -19.87 -23.04 -7.60
CA GLU A 647 -18.80 -24.05 -7.67
C GLU A 647 -17.40 -23.41 -7.76
N THR A 648 -17.26 -22.38 -8.59
CA THR A 648 -15.98 -21.69 -8.80
C THR A 648 -15.42 -21.10 -7.50
N GLU A 649 -16.26 -20.40 -6.74
CA GLU A 649 -15.90 -19.82 -5.43
C GLU A 649 -15.61 -20.90 -4.38
N ILE A 650 -16.39 -21.99 -4.36
CA ILE A 650 -16.20 -23.09 -3.41
C ILE A 650 -14.85 -23.76 -3.65
N VAL A 651 -14.53 -24.10 -4.90
CA VAL A 651 -13.27 -24.75 -5.28
C VAL A 651 -12.08 -23.84 -4.99
N GLU A 652 -12.19 -22.54 -5.23
CA GLU A 652 -11.14 -21.57 -4.93
C GLU A 652 -10.90 -21.44 -3.42
N ASN A 653 -11.97 -21.23 -2.64
CA ASN A 653 -11.87 -21.12 -1.19
C ASN A 653 -11.35 -22.41 -0.55
N MET A 654 -11.69 -23.58 -1.12
CA MET A 654 -11.24 -24.88 -0.63
C MET A 654 -9.71 -25.06 -0.70
N LYS A 655 -9.01 -24.38 -1.63
CA LYS A 655 -7.53 -24.37 -1.67
C LYS A 655 -6.94 -23.84 -0.36
N SER A 656 -7.60 -22.87 0.28
CA SER A 656 -7.14 -22.21 1.51
C SER A 656 -7.74 -22.79 2.81
N GLN A 657 -8.88 -23.48 2.69
CA GLN A 657 -9.63 -24.08 3.80
C GLN A 657 -8.80 -24.89 4.81
N PRO A 658 -7.91 -25.84 4.40
CA PRO A 658 -7.20 -26.66 5.37
C PRO A 658 -6.25 -25.81 6.23
N ALA A 659 -5.61 -24.81 5.64
CA ALA A 659 -4.73 -23.88 6.34
C ALA A 659 -5.51 -23.01 7.35
N GLN A 660 -6.68 -22.51 6.95
CA GLN A 660 -7.52 -21.69 7.81
C GLN A 660 -8.09 -22.50 8.98
N LEU A 661 -8.51 -23.75 8.72
CA LEU A 661 -9.01 -24.65 9.75
C LEU A 661 -7.93 -25.03 10.77
N GLU A 662 -6.71 -25.36 10.31
CA GLU A 662 -5.58 -25.61 11.21
C GLU A 662 -5.23 -24.39 12.06
N ARG A 663 -5.25 -23.19 11.46
CA ARG A 663 -5.01 -21.92 12.18
C ARG A 663 -6.05 -21.72 13.29
N LEU A 664 -7.34 -21.91 12.99
CA LEU A 664 -8.41 -21.79 14.00
C LEU A 664 -8.23 -22.83 15.12
N LYS A 665 -7.92 -24.08 14.78
CA LYS A 665 -7.64 -25.13 15.78
C LYS A 665 -6.44 -24.76 16.66
N SER A 666 -5.37 -24.20 16.09
CA SER A 666 -4.20 -23.72 16.84
C SER A 666 -4.58 -22.63 17.82
N ILE A 667 -5.33 -21.62 17.37
CA ILE A 667 -5.78 -20.49 18.22
C ILE A 667 -6.59 -20.98 19.42
N ILE A 668 -7.49 -21.96 19.23
CA ILE A 668 -8.29 -22.53 20.33
C ILE A 668 -7.40 -23.35 21.28
N CYS A 669 -6.42 -24.07 20.76
CA CYS A 669 -5.45 -24.79 21.58
C CYS A 669 -4.60 -23.83 22.42
N ASP A 670 -4.13 -22.73 21.83
CA ASP A 670 -3.32 -21.72 22.51
C ASP A 670 -4.14 -21.00 23.60
N LEU A 671 -5.41 -20.68 23.30
CA LEU A 671 -6.34 -20.15 24.29
C LEU A 671 -6.48 -21.07 25.50
N LEU A 672 -6.66 -22.39 25.29
CA LEU A 672 -6.77 -23.35 26.40
C LEU A 672 -5.50 -23.36 27.27
N VAL A 673 -4.33 -23.32 26.64
CA VAL A 673 -3.05 -23.29 27.36
C VAL A 673 -2.93 -22.01 28.18
N ASP A 674 -3.30 -20.86 27.60
CA ASP A 674 -3.25 -19.59 28.31
C ASP A 674 -4.25 -19.54 29.47
N ILE A 675 -5.42 -20.16 29.34
CA ILE A 675 -6.42 -20.22 30.44
C ILE A 675 -5.85 -21.01 31.60
N GLY A 676 -5.24 -22.15 31.29
CA GLY A 676 -4.53 -22.95 32.28
C GLY A 676 -3.47 -22.12 33.02
N LYS A 677 -2.63 -21.37 32.28
CA LYS A 677 -1.56 -20.54 32.88
C LYS A 677 -2.13 -19.50 33.84
N PHE A 678 -3.20 -18.80 33.46
CA PHE A 678 -3.79 -17.77 34.31
C PHE A 678 -4.53 -18.33 35.54
N ARG A 679 -5.09 -19.54 35.44
CA ARG A 679 -5.68 -20.27 36.57
C ARG A 679 -4.62 -20.96 37.46
N GLY A 680 -3.33 -20.86 37.12
CA GLY A 680 -2.22 -21.45 37.88
C GLY A 680 -2.02 -22.96 37.64
N GLY A 681 -2.61 -23.52 36.58
CA GLY A 681 -2.51 -24.94 36.20
C GLY A 681 -1.79 -25.18 34.86
N ASN A 682 -1.63 -26.44 34.49
CA ASN A 682 -1.09 -26.84 33.18
C ASN A 682 -2.17 -27.57 32.35
N ALA A 683 -2.72 -26.89 31.36
CA ALA A 683 -3.78 -27.44 30.49
C ALA A 683 -3.25 -28.28 29.31
N ARG A 684 -1.92 -28.42 29.14
CA ARG A 684 -1.33 -29.15 27.99
C ARG A 684 -1.78 -30.60 27.89
N GLY A 685 -2.09 -31.26 29.01
CA GLY A 685 -2.57 -32.65 29.04
C GLY A 685 -3.95 -32.84 28.39
N ARG A 686 -4.76 -31.78 28.27
CA ARG A 686 -6.11 -31.83 27.68
C ARG A 686 -6.13 -31.49 26.18
N LEU A 687 -4.98 -31.15 25.58
CA LEU A 687 -4.91 -30.75 24.17
C LEU A 687 -5.29 -31.87 23.20
N ALA A 688 -4.97 -33.12 23.52
CA ALA A 688 -5.36 -34.27 22.69
C ALA A 688 -6.90 -34.40 22.65
N GLN A 689 -7.55 -34.34 23.81
CA GLN A 689 -9.02 -34.39 23.93
C GLN A 689 -9.70 -33.23 23.22
N LEU A 690 -9.12 -32.03 23.31
CA LEU A 690 -9.62 -30.86 22.58
C LEU A 690 -9.52 -31.05 21.06
N ARG A 691 -8.41 -31.61 20.56
CA ARG A 691 -8.27 -31.87 19.11
C ARG A 691 -9.32 -32.85 18.60
N ASP A 692 -9.57 -33.93 19.34
CA ASP A 692 -10.61 -34.90 19.01
C ASP A 692 -12.01 -34.25 19.02
N LEU A 693 -12.29 -33.39 20.01
CA LEU A 693 -13.54 -32.64 20.11
C LEU A 693 -13.69 -31.65 18.94
N LEU A 694 -12.61 -30.98 18.54
CA LEU A 694 -12.59 -30.07 17.39
C LEU A 694 -12.74 -30.78 16.04
N GLU A 695 -12.60 -32.10 15.97
CA GLU A 695 -12.95 -32.90 14.79
C GLU A 695 -14.44 -33.24 14.79
N GLN A 696 -15.01 -33.60 15.95
CA GLN A 696 -16.42 -33.98 16.10
C GLN A 696 -17.37 -32.81 16.37
N TYR A 697 -16.87 -31.58 16.37
CA TYR A 697 -17.59 -30.39 16.80
C TYR A 697 -18.90 -30.11 16.05
N THR A 698 -20.02 -30.10 16.76
CA THR A 698 -21.36 -29.87 16.18
C THR A 698 -22.05 -28.62 16.72
N HIS A 699 -21.83 -28.25 17.99
CA HIS A 699 -22.47 -27.12 18.65
C HIS A 699 -21.50 -26.30 19.51
N PRO A 700 -21.71 -24.98 19.67
CA PRO A 700 -20.84 -24.12 20.47
C PRO A 700 -20.79 -24.47 21.95
N ASP A 701 -21.92 -24.94 22.50
CA ASP A 701 -22.05 -25.22 23.93
C ASP A 701 -21.10 -26.34 24.38
N THR A 702 -20.83 -27.35 23.54
CA THR A 702 -19.91 -28.45 23.90
C THR A 702 -18.46 -27.97 24.08
N LEU A 703 -18.05 -26.95 23.32
CA LEU A 703 -16.72 -26.35 23.44
C LEU A 703 -16.68 -25.41 24.65
N ILE A 704 -17.74 -24.63 24.88
CA ILE A 704 -17.82 -23.75 26.06
C ILE A 704 -17.80 -24.58 27.35
N ASP A 705 -18.60 -25.65 27.42
CA ASP A 705 -18.63 -26.56 28.56
C ASP A 705 -17.26 -27.19 28.84
N PHE A 706 -16.55 -27.61 27.79
CA PHE A 706 -15.19 -28.16 27.92
C PHE A 706 -14.22 -27.13 28.53
N PHE A 707 -14.33 -25.86 28.13
CA PHE A 707 -13.51 -24.76 28.64
C PHE A 707 -13.92 -24.31 30.05
N LEU A 708 -15.19 -24.46 30.43
CA LEU A 708 -15.67 -24.19 31.79
C LEU A 708 -15.23 -25.29 32.77
N MET A 709 -15.13 -26.55 32.31
CA MET A 709 -14.64 -27.70 33.09
C MET A 709 -13.10 -27.80 33.18
N ALA A 710 -12.36 -26.96 32.44
CA ALA A 710 -10.90 -26.93 32.39
C ALA A 710 -10.32 -25.84 33.27
#